data_AF-A0AAU7D7T5-F1
#
_entry.id   AF-A0AAU7D7T5-F1
#
_cell.length_a   1.000
_cell.length_b   1.000
_cell.length_c   1.000
_cell.angle_alpha   90.00
_cell.angle_beta   90.00
_cell.angle_gamma   90.00
#
_symmetry.space_group_name_H-M   'P 1'
#
loop_
_entity.id
_entity.type
_entity.pdbx_description
1 polymer ?
#
loop_
_entity_poly.entity_id
_entity_poly.type
_entity_poly.pdbx_seq_one_letter_code
_entity_poly.pdbx_strand_id
1 'polypeptide(L)'
;MMKIIFSLLVMFPAALLAEAPLTVSLSPVGIMIEQGTSQQFTPTCTYSVHATDDCTAAGGVTWELSAPTIGTVSSTGLFHWTIAVPTGSLYGAYVVATAGGLHTTAAVYAQFVGDKYYLYTTPAYVTANTYNVAVGSKITLGAGVIINNTSSLTVGRPMQDACNWTTSDATKATVDRHGFVTGIAPGSVTITCNLTGNAVFANSGDSNWVAPGNFWVLTIVNGGTSNVTWYVRPDGGSYYDATNSPAGLCDGKSNLPAAGATAHQCAVDNLRDLWADGVTAYQQQWVIHGGDTVIVAPTAAGVGYNQNLDQVSPYASPAGSAFVPINCNGDTDCTMPTIPSGTSSRHTRILGANYASCHSDSAKTLLNVSYNGYAAFNITDSQYVDIACFEVADKAACSDNGNYVNQCHNGNQNMGKYGIHQSALSSDDNVTDVFIHGLGDDGVIGASGYGLVYNYLHIRATPDAGFNMDDSPWGSGNISVAGGLTMNNSIVEWAGGVEEYPVVHNIPIVESRGQTLGAYGDGFGTGSTVGDWSFDHDLWRYNLSDNLDLLHSGSQSITVTNNLSYAPDGQDYKMGNADTVIFRNNISLGDCQRIFTVIGDEPATGPPNSTNYPPGETPCRASGDQNFVAMSNYGTYIFQGNTFAGYGATGIDEGCGVGWDNCSSANSVFENNIALGISYTQYNVGNITPGLFFIDTSKDTMPPNSGWATRDHNIYYGWKNGPCIDGVLATEICADAKFMNEPALTISDDSLLDNYNFNLTTISQAKYSGTYISATSPDQNGTARANPPSMGALEIIIDTLRHIFSGSSAISGSGSIN
;
A
#
# COMPACT_ATOMS: atom_id res chain seq x y z
N MET A 1 -63.09 0.99 65.76
CA MET A 1 -63.31 2.03 64.73
C MET A 1 -62.37 1.77 63.58
N MET A 2 -62.97 1.53 62.42
CA MET A 2 -62.36 1.23 61.12
C MET A 2 -61.42 2.38 60.70
N LYS A 3 -60.17 2.09 60.34
CA LYS A 3 -59.31 3.03 59.59
C LYS A 3 -58.76 2.34 58.37
N ILE A 4 -59.42 2.65 57.26
CA ILE A 4 -58.99 2.46 55.88
C ILE A 4 -57.71 3.28 55.68
N ILE A 5 -56.65 2.67 55.17
CA ILE A 5 -55.48 3.36 54.63
C ILE A 5 -55.35 2.94 53.16
N PHE A 6 -55.43 3.94 52.30
CA PHE A 6 -55.28 3.88 50.85
C PHE A 6 -53.90 3.33 50.46
N SER A 7 -53.86 2.32 49.58
CA SER A 7 -52.66 1.99 48.81
C SER A 7 -52.46 3.07 47.74
N LEU A 8 -51.46 3.94 47.94
CA LEU A 8 -50.98 4.87 46.93
C LEU A 8 -50.09 4.09 45.96
N LEU A 9 -50.65 3.68 44.81
CA LEU A 9 -49.87 3.11 43.71
C LEU A 9 -49.06 4.26 43.07
N VAL A 10 -47.83 4.45 43.52
CA VAL A 10 -46.87 5.34 42.86
C VAL A 10 -46.44 4.63 41.58
N MET A 11 -47.05 4.97 40.44
CA MET A 11 -46.46 4.67 39.13
C MET A 11 -45.19 5.51 39.02
N PHE A 12 -44.03 4.90 39.26
CA PHE A 12 -42.81 5.41 38.66
C PHE A 12 -43.00 5.31 37.14
N PRO A 13 -42.78 6.38 36.35
CA PRO A 13 -42.58 6.18 34.93
C PRO A 13 -41.40 5.21 34.83
N ALA A 14 -41.63 4.05 34.20
CA ALA A 14 -40.52 3.23 33.77
C ALA A 14 -39.66 4.13 32.89
N ALA A 15 -38.52 4.59 33.43
CA ALA A 15 -37.45 5.05 32.56
C ALA A 15 -37.12 3.81 31.71
N LEU A 16 -37.61 3.79 30.47
CA LEU A 16 -37.08 2.86 29.50
C LEU A 16 -35.58 3.15 29.47
N LEU A 17 -34.79 2.23 30.00
CA LEU A 17 -33.36 2.25 29.78
C LEU A 17 -33.20 2.17 28.26
N ALA A 18 -32.54 3.17 27.68
CA ALA A 18 -32.18 3.14 26.28
C ALA A 18 -31.40 1.84 26.01
N GLU A 19 -31.82 1.11 24.99
CA GLU A 19 -31.17 -0.13 24.62
C GLU A 19 -29.91 0.16 23.82
N ALA A 20 -28.81 -0.50 24.14
CA ALA A 20 -27.56 -0.33 23.40
C ALA A 20 -27.67 -1.03 22.03
N PRO A 21 -27.59 -0.28 20.90
CA PRO A 21 -27.53 -0.88 19.59
C PRO A 21 -26.19 -1.62 19.38
N LEU A 22 -26.20 -2.65 18.54
CA LEU A 22 -25.00 -3.32 18.04
C LEU A 22 -24.36 -2.54 16.89
N THR A 23 -25.19 -1.95 16.02
CA THR A 23 -24.75 -1.16 14.88
C THR A 23 -25.69 0.02 14.65
N VAL A 24 -25.16 1.08 14.06
CA VAL A 24 -25.91 2.22 13.52
C VAL A 24 -25.50 2.38 12.06
N SER A 25 -26.47 2.54 11.17
CA SER A 25 -26.23 2.77 9.74
C SER A 25 -27.08 3.93 9.21
N LEU A 26 -26.66 4.54 8.11
CA LEU A 26 -27.38 5.60 7.42
C LEU A 26 -27.88 5.16 6.05
N SER A 27 -29.04 5.67 5.66
CA SER A 27 -29.56 5.60 4.29
C SER A 27 -29.99 6.99 3.83
N PRO A 28 -29.49 7.48 2.68
CA PRO A 28 -28.40 6.90 1.88
C PRO A 28 -27.06 6.90 2.63
N VAL A 29 -26.10 6.05 2.24
CA VAL A 29 -24.73 6.03 2.79
C VAL A 29 -23.86 7.14 2.19
N GLY A 30 -24.29 7.70 1.06
CA GLY A 30 -23.60 8.77 0.39
C GLY A 30 -24.48 9.45 -0.65
N ILE A 31 -24.22 10.73 -0.92
CA ILE A 31 -25.03 11.55 -1.83
C ILE A 31 -24.17 12.43 -2.72
N MET A 32 -24.69 12.71 -3.91
CA MET A 32 -24.18 13.69 -4.86
C MET A 32 -25.32 14.68 -5.16
N ILE A 33 -25.19 15.93 -4.72
CA ILE A 33 -26.24 16.94 -4.86
C ILE A 33 -25.76 18.19 -5.61
N GLU A 34 -26.66 18.96 -6.19
CA GLU A 34 -26.33 20.32 -6.63
C GLU A 34 -26.25 21.25 -5.40
N GLN A 35 -25.31 22.20 -5.42
CA GLN A 35 -25.19 23.22 -4.38
C GLN A 35 -26.53 23.93 -4.11
N GLY A 36 -26.79 24.28 -2.84
CA GLY A 36 -28.04 24.95 -2.46
C GLY A 36 -29.25 24.02 -2.31
N THR A 37 -29.07 22.70 -2.41
CA THR A 37 -30.16 21.72 -2.26
C THR A 37 -30.04 20.91 -0.96
N SER A 38 -31.05 20.07 -0.71
CA SER A 38 -31.17 19.28 0.51
C SER A 38 -31.41 17.82 0.24
N GLN A 39 -30.98 16.98 1.18
CA GLN A 39 -31.20 15.54 1.13
C GLN A 39 -31.47 15.02 2.55
N GLN A 40 -32.47 14.14 2.67
CA GLN A 40 -32.84 13.52 3.93
C GLN A 40 -32.00 12.25 4.14
N PHE A 41 -31.43 12.11 5.33
CA PHE A 41 -30.81 10.89 5.83
C PHE A 41 -31.69 10.23 6.88
N THR A 42 -31.74 8.90 6.87
CA THR A 42 -32.50 8.11 7.84
C THR A 42 -31.55 7.14 8.54
N PRO A 43 -31.56 7.07 9.89
CA PRO A 43 -30.75 6.14 10.63
C PRO A 43 -31.45 4.80 10.78
N THR A 44 -30.68 3.74 10.98
CA THR A 44 -31.19 2.43 11.37
C THR A 44 -30.27 1.83 12.42
N CYS A 45 -30.85 1.37 13.53
CA CYS A 45 -30.14 0.70 14.59
C CYS A 45 -30.48 -0.79 14.59
N THR A 46 -29.46 -1.64 14.72
CA THR A 46 -29.64 -3.09 14.88
C THR A 46 -29.33 -3.46 16.33
N TYR A 47 -30.14 -4.34 16.93
CA TYR A 47 -29.97 -4.78 18.32
C TYR A 47 -29.78 -6.30 18.39
N SER A 48 -29.27 -6.78 19.52
CA SER A 48 -29.00 -8.21 19.73
C SER A 48 -30.26 -9.06 19.86
N VAL A 49 -31.34 -8.49 20.38
CA VAL A 49 -32.57 -9.21 20.74
C VAL A 49 -33.85 -8.55 20.21
N HIS A 50 -33.73 -7.36 19.63
CA HIS A 50 -34.83 -6.63 18.98
C HIS A 50 -34.59 -6.54 17.47
N ALA A 51 -35.69 -6.46 16.72
CA ALA A 51 -35.63 -6.11 15.31
C ALA A 51 -35.01 -4.72 15.14
N THR A 52 -34.48 -4.45 13.95
CA THR A 52 -33.95 -3.13 13.60
C THR A 52 -35.02 -2.05 13.73
N ASP A 53 -34.65 -0.86 14.22
CA ASP A 53 -35.54 0.31 14.30
C ASP A 53 -34.84 1.59 13.80
N ASP A 54 -35.53 2.73 13.89
CA ASP A 54 -35.04 4.07 13.55
C ASP A 54 -34.19 4.70 14.66
N CYS A 55 -33.51 3.86 15.46
CA CYS A 55 -32.76 4.21 16.66
C CYS A 55 -33.58 4.80 17.81
N THR A 56 -34.93 4.68 17.77
CA THR A 56 -35.77 5.17 18.87
C THR A 56 -35.56 4.39 20.17
N ALA A 57 -35.33 3.07 20.11
CA ALA A 57 -35.00 2.28 21.30
C ALA A 57 -33.63 2.63 21.92
N ALA A 58 -32.69 3.12 21.10
CA ALA A 58 -31.40 3.67 21.54
C ALA A 58 -31.49 5.08 22.16
N GLY A 59 -32.70 5.66 22.27
CA GLY A 59 -32.91 7.02 22.78
C GLY A 59 -32.90 8.10 21.69
N GLY A 60 -32.92 7.71 20.42
CA GLY A 60 -32.88 8.61 19.26
C GLY A 60 -31.46 8.84 18.74
N VAL A 61 -31.36 9.73 17.75
CA VAL A 61 -30.11 10.04 17.03
C VAL A 61 -29.73 11.50 17.19
N THR A 62 -28.46 11.76 17.45
CA THR A 62 -27.88 13.10 17.31
C THR A 62 -27.17 13.24 15.97
N TRP A 63 -27.36 14.39 15.34
CA TRP A 63 -26.87 14.69 14.00
C TRP A 63 -25.87 15.83 14.04
N GLU A 64 -24.82 15.70 13.24
CA GLU A 64 -23.82 16.73 13.04
C GLU A 64 -23.23 16.66 11.63
N LEU A 65 -22.47 17.70 11.28
CA LEU A 65 -21.77 17.81 10.01
C LEU A 65 -20.27 17.90 10.31
N SER A 66 -19.47 17.07 9.65
CA SER A 66 -18.01 17.04 9.81
C SER A 66 -17.34 18.37 9.46
N ALA A 67 -17.98 19.15 8.58
CA ALA A 67 -17.56 20.47 8.17
C ALA A 67 -18.74 21.47 8.24
N PRO A 68 -19.06 22.03 9.43
CA PRO A 68 -20.19 22.95 9.62
C PRO A 68 -20.12 24.21 8.74
N THR A 69 -18.94 24.54 8.22
CA THR A 69 -18.76 25.68 7.31
C THR A 69 -19.47 25.52 5.97
N ILE A 70 -19.74 24.28 5.52
CA ILE A 70 -20.28 24.03 4.17
C ILE A 70 -21.83 24.05 4.12
N GLY A 71 -22.49 23.81 5.25
CA GLY A 71 -23.89 23.44 5.27
C GLY A 71 -24.48 23.26 6.66
N THR A 72 -25.68 22.69 6.70
CA THR A 72 -26.40 22.38 7.95
C THR A 72 -27.02 20.99 7.88
N VAL A 73 -27.18 20.36 9.05
CA VAL A 73 -28.02 19.16 9.21
C VAL A 73 -29.03 19.41 10.33
N SER A 74 -30.30 19.11 10.08
CA SER A 74 -31.36 19.27 11.09
C SER A 74 -31.31 18.15 12.13
N SER A 75 -32.02 18.34 13.24
CA SER A 75 -32.22 17.30 14.26
C SER A 75 -32.99 16.06 13.76
N THR A 76 -33.56 16.13 12.56
CA THR A 76 -34.25 15.01 11.91
C THR A 76 -33.43 14.39 10.79
N GLY A 77 -32.16 14.79 10.58
CA GLY A 77 -31.28 14.27 9.53
C GLY A 77 -31.46 14.92 8.16
N LEU A 78 -32.09 16.10 8.07
CA LEU A 78 -32.18 16.83 6.80
C LEU A 78 -30.91 17.64 6.58
N PHE A 79 -30.07 17.20 5.64
CA PHE A 79 -28.89 17.94 5.21
C PHE A 79 -29.25 19.04 4.20
N HIS A 80 -28.57 20.18 4.27
CA HIS A 80 -28.68 21.28 3.32
C HIS A 80 -27.30 21.91 3.06
N TRP A 81 -26.91 22.00 1.78
CA TRP A 81 -25.64 22.59 1.36
C TRP A 81 -25.77 24.10 1.14
N THR A 82 -24.94 24.90 1.79
CA THR A 82 -25.09 26.37 1.78
C THR A 82 -23.97 27.14 1.10
N ILE A 83 -22.78 26.57 0.97
CA ILE A 83 -21.65 27.27 0.35
C ILE A 83 -21.66 27.14 -1.18
N ALA A 84 -21.11 28.14 -1.87
CA ALA A 84 -20.84 28.02 -3.29
C ALA A 84 -19.71 27.00 -3.51
N VAL A 85 -19.93 26.08 -4.45
CA VAL A 85 -18.92 25.13 -4.91
C VAL A 85 -18.17 25.77 -6.08
N PRO A 86 -16.84 25.86 -6.05
CA PRO A 86 -16.05 26.25 -7.22
C PRO A 86 -16.31 25.37 -8.43
N THR A 87 -16.48 25.99 -9.61
CA THR A 87 -16.59 25.31 -10.90
C THR A 87 -15.42 24.34 -11.11
N GLY A 88 -15.71 23.13 -11.61
CA GLY A 88 -14.67 22.14 -11.92
C GLY A 88 -14.15 21.36 -10.71
N SER A 89 -14.81 21.48 -9.55
CA SER A 89 -14.34 20.88 -8.30
C SER A 89 -15.35 19.88 -7.72
N LEU A 90 -14.82 18.93 -6.94
CA LEU A 90 -15.61 18.04 -6.09
C LEU A 90 -15.30 18.41 -4.64
N TYR A 91 -16.30 18.95 -3.93
CA TYR A 91 -16.19 19.25 -2.51
C TYR A 91 -16.98 18.23 -1.71
N GLY A 92 -16.36 17.67 -0.67
CA GLY A 92 -16.92 16.59 0.13
C GLY A 92 -16.87 16.86 1.64
N ALA A 93 -17.81 16.27 2.36
CA ALA A 93 -17.83 16.18 3.82
C ALA A 93 -18.68 14.98 4.25
N TYR A 94 -19.00 14.88 5.54
CA TYR A 94 -19.74 13.78 6.12
C TYR A 94 -20.87 14.28 7.02
N VAL A 95 -22.07 13.75 6.83
CA VAL A 95 -23.13 13.78 7.84
C VAL A 95 -22.84 12.65 8.82
N VAL A 96 -22.84 12.97 10.12
CA VAL A 96 -22.59 11.98 11.17
C VAL A 96 -23.86 11.78 11.97
N ALA A 97 -24.20 10.52 12.21
CA ALA A 97 -25.27 10.11 13.09
C ALA A 97 -24.70 9.33 14.27
N THR A 98 -25.15 9.68 15.48
CA THR A 98 -24.74 9.00 16.72
C THR A 98 -25.96 8.48 17.46
N ALA A 99 -25.93 7.21 17.84
CA ALA A 99 -26.99 6.57 18.64
C ALA A 99 -26.39 5.53 19.58
N GLY A 100 -26.78 5.55 20.87
CA GLY A 100 -26.27 4.61 21.87
C GLY A 100 -24.75 4.60 22.06
N GLY A 101 -24.07 5.70 21.71
CA GLY A 101 -22.60 5.80 21.76
C GLY A 101 -21.86 5.26 20.53
N LEU A 102 -22.59 4.75 19.52
CA LEU A 102 -22.04 4.36 18.23
C LEU A 102 -22.20 5.49 17.22
N HIS A 103 -21.23 5.62 16.31
CA HIS A 103 -21.20 6.64 15.27
C HIS A 103 -21.21 5.98 13.89
N THR A 104 -21.83 6.64 12.92
CA THR A 104 -21.72 6.30 11.49
C THR A 104 -21.70 7.58 10.68
N THR A 105 -21.04 7.52 9.53
CA THR A 105 -20.92 8.64 8.59
C THR A 105 -21.67 8.34 7.29
N ALA A 106 -22.13 9.39 6.62
CA ALA A 106 -22.56 9.34 5.23
C ALA A 106 -21.91 10.48 4.46
N ALA A 107 -21.27 10.20 3.32
CA ALA A 107 -20.59 11.22 2.55
C ALA A 107 -21.57 12.14 1.83
N VAL A 108 -21.25 13.42 1.79
CA VAL A 108 -21.98 14.44 1.04
C VAL A 108 -21.02 15.11 0.09
N TYR A 109 -21.31 15.06 -1.20
CA TYR A 109 -20.58 15.81 -2.21
C TYR A 109 -21.52 16.77 -2.92
N ALA A 110 -21.02 17.97 -3.24
CA ALA A 110 -21.77 18.96 -3.97
C ALA A 110 -21.17 19.34 -5.31
N GLN A 111 -22.05 19.53 -6.28
CA GLN A 111 -21.80 19.97 -7.64
C GLN A 111 -22.12 21.45 -7.79
N PHE A 112 -21.24 22.18 -8.47
CA PHE A 112 -21.53 23.54 -8.92
C PHE A 112 -22.68 23.52 -9.95
N VAL A 113 -23.66 24.42 -9.81
CA VAL A 113 -24.78 24.49 -10.77
C VAL A 113 -24.24 24.83 -12.17
N GLY A 114 -24.38 23.87 -13.09
CA GLY A 114 -23.91 23.99 -14.47
C GLY A 114 -22.72 23.09 -14.81
N ASP A 115 -22.05 22.50 -13.82
CA ASP A 115 -21.07 21.45 -14.05
C ASP A 115 -21.77 20.17 -14.56
N LYS A 116 -21.05 19.39 -15.35
CA LYS A 116 -21.44 18.04 -15.75
C LYS A 116 -20.46 17.04 -15.19
N TYR A 117 -20.97 16.07 -14.45
CA TYR A 117 -20.17 14.98 -13.94
C TYR A 117 -20.27 13.78 -14.88
N TYR A 118 -19.14 13.12 -15.11
CA TYR A 118 -19.00 11.93 -15.93
C TYR A 118 -18.52 10.82 -15.02
N LEU A 119 -19.34 9.80 -14.85
CA LEU A 119 -19.12 8.72 -13.90
C LEU A 119 -18.32 7.60 -14.55
N TYR A 120 -17.24 7.20 -13.90
CA TYR A 120 -16.32 6.15 -14.35
C TYR A 120 -16.10 5.12 -13.25
N THR A 121 -15.72 3.92 -13.67
CA THR A 121 -15.46 2.78 -12.78
C THR A 121 -13.99 2.38 -12.79
N THR A 122 -13.53 1.84 -11.66
CA THR A 122 -12.31 1.06 -11.50
C THR A 122 -12.67 -0.34 -10.94
N PRO A 123 -12.10 -1.43 -11.48
CA PRO A 123 -11.43 -1.50 -12.77
C PRO A 123 -12.32 -0.96 -13.91
N ALA A 124 -11.70 -0.44 -14.97
CA ALA A 124 -12.41 0.17 -16.09
C ALA A 124 -13.30 -0.85 -16.82
N TYR A 125 -14.62 -0.63 -16.83
CA TYR A 125 -15.59 -1.48 -17.55
C TYR A 125 -15.43 -1.34 -19.07
N VAL A 126 -14.61 -2.20 -19.67
CA VAL A 126 -14.52 -2.32 -21.13
C VAL A 126 -15.47 -3.42 -21.55
N THR A 127 -16.42 -3.14 -22.45
CA THR A 127 -17.45 -4.11 -22.91
C THR A 127 -16.90 -5.43 -23.48
N ALA A 128 -15.60 -5.50 -23.77
CA ALA A 128 -14.89 -6.70 -24.19
C ALA A 128 -14.45 -7.62 -23.03
N ASN A 129 -14.43 -7.13 -21.78
CA ASN A 129 -13.87 -7.85 -20.63
C ASN A 129 -14.96 -8.50 -19.78
N THR A 130 -14.77 -9.78 -19.46
CA THR A 130 -15.55 -10.48 -18.43
C THR A 130 -14.73 -10.47 -17.14
N TYR A 131 -15.26 -9.87 -16.07
CA TYR A 131 -14.61 -9.94 -14.76
C TYR A 131 -14.91 -11.26 -14.09
N ASN A 132 -13.93 -12.15 -14.09
CA ASN A 132 -14.05 -13.42 -13.40
C ASN A 132 -13.65 -13.24 -11.94
N VAL A 133 -14.48 -13.74 -11.04
CA VAL A 133 -14.21 -13.73 -9.60
C VAL A 133 -14.32 -15.16 -9.09
N ALA A 134 -13.25 -15.69 -8.53
CA ALA A 134 -13.26 -17.01 -7.93
C ALA A 134 -14.20 -17.05 -6.72
N VAL A 135 -14.96 -18.15 -6.56
CA VAL A 135 -15.75 -18.37 -5.35
C VAL A 135 -14.87 -18.29 -4.11
N GLY A 136 -15.30 -17.47 -3.15
CA GLY A 136 -14.60 -17.22 -1.89
C GLY A 136 -13.70 -15.99 -1.90
N SER A 137 -13.28 -15.50 -3.07
CA SER A 137 -12.37 -14.36 -3.12
C SER A 137 -13.10 -13.04 -2.88
N LYS A 138 -12.34 -12.01 -2.52
CA LYS A 138 -12.85 -10.67 -2.24
C LYS A 138 -12.12 -9.63 -3.10
N ILE A 139 -12.79 -9.10 -4.11
CA ILE A 139 -12.23 -8.06 -5.00
C ILE A 139 -12.71 -6.68 -4.58
N THR A 140 -12.12 -5.64 -5.16
CA THR A 140 -12.50 -4.24 -4.95
C THR A 140 -13.06 -3.65 -6.24
N LEU A 141 -14.19 -2.95 -6.13
CA LEU A 141 -14.76 -2.13 -7.21
C LEU A 141 -14.92 -0.69 -6.74
N GLY A 142 -14.74 0.27 -7.64
CA GLY A 142 -14.84 1.66 -7.25
C GLY A 142 -15.26 2.63 -8.32
N ALA A 143 -15.70 3.81 -7.88
CA ALA A 143 -16.25 4.82 -8.76
C ALA A 143 -15.54 6.17 -8.58
N GLY A 144 -15.39 6.88 -9.69
CA GLY A 144 -14.86 8.23 -9.71
C GLY A 144 -15.53 9.11 -10.75
N VAL A 145 -15.46 10.43 -10.54
CA VAL A 145 -16.03 11.43 -11.45
C VAL A 145 -14.92 12.12 -12.20
N ILE A 146 -15.20 12.39 -13.47
CA ILE A 146 -14.52 13.41 -14.25
C ILE A 146 -15.48 14.59 -14.36
N ILE A 147 -14.98 15.81 -14.13
CA ILE A 147 -15.81 17.03 -14.12
C ILE A 147 -15.58 17.83 -15.40
N ASN A 148 -16.67 18.25 -16.04
CA ASN A 148 -16.66 19.09 -17.24
C ASN A 148 -15.73 18.57 -18.34
N ASN A 149 -15.69 17.25 -18.55
CA ASN A 149 -14.78 16.57 -19.46
C ASN A 149 -14.62 17.29 -20.82
N THR A 150 -13.44 17.88 -21.08
CA THR A 150 -13.08 18.53 -22.35
C THR A 150 -12.06 17.76 -23.20
N SER A 151 -11.52 16.61 -22.74
CA SER A 151 -10.31 15.91 -23.27
C SER A 151 -9.04 16.80 -23.29
N SER A 152 -7.80 16.38 -23.04
CA SER A 152 -7.12 15.11 -22.74
C SER A 152 -6.25 15.38 -21.50
N LEU A 153 -6.11 14.40 -20.58
CA LEU A 153 -5.60 14.53 -19.20
C LEU A 153 -6.61 15.15 -18.21
N THR A 154 -7.81 14.58 -18.13
CA THR A 154 -8.75 14.99 -17.10
C THR A 154 -8.45 14.27 -15.79
N VAL A 155 -8.26 15.05 -14.73
CA VAL A 155 -8.06 14.54 -13.35
C VAL A 155 -9.37 13.92 -12.90
N GLY A 156 -9.39 12.59 -12.77
CA GLY A 156 -10.47 11.89 -12.11
C GLY A 156 -10.43 12.15 -10.61
N ARG A 157 -11.60 12.04 -9.96
CA ARG A 157 -11.72 12.19 -8.52
C ARG A 157 -12.47 11.00 -7.95
N PRO A 158 -11.91 10.27 -6.98
CA PRO A 158 -12.61 9.16 -6.35
C PRO A 158 -13.88 9.68 -5.65
N MET A 159 -14.96 8.91 -5.71
CA MET A 159 -16.22 9.20 -5.01
C MET A 159 -16.73 7.99 -4.23
N GLN A 160 -15.83 7.08 -3.84
CA GLN A 160 -16.21 5.77 -3.31
C GLN A 160 -17.28 5.83 -2.22
N ASP A 161 -17.15 6.79 -1.31
CA ASP A 161 -18.08 6.99 -0.18
C ASP A 161 -19.47 7.52 -0.60
N ALA A 162 -19.64 7.99 -1.84
CA ALA A 162 -20.94 8.42 -2.40
C ALA A 162 -21.81 7.23 -2.87
N CYS A 163 -21.20 6.07 -3.08
CA CYS A 163 -21.84 4.92 -3.71
C CYS A 163 -22.76 4.17 -2.74
N ASN A 164 -24.04 4.07 -3.11
CA ASN A 164 -25.01 3.20 -2.43
C ASN A 164 -25.00 1.83 -3.14
N TRP A 165 -24.02 1.00 -2.79
CA TRP A 165 -23.74 -0.28 -3.44
C TRP A 165 -24.90 -1.28 -3.36
N THR A 166 -25.18 -1.95 -4.47
CA THR A 166 -26.17 -3.04 -4.54
C THR A 166 -25.67 -4.20 -5.40
N THR A 167 -26.14 -5.40 -5.09
CA THR A 167 -25.98 -6.62 -5.89
C THR A 167 -27.34 -7.03 -6.49
N SER A 168 -27.35 -7.47 -7.75
CA SER A 168 -28.55 -8.02 -8.38
C SER A 168 -28.94 -9.40 -7.83
N ASP A 169 -27.99 -10.15 -7.27
CA ASP A 169 -28.20 -11.47 -6.70
C ASP A 169 -27.18 -11.77 -5.59
N ALA A 170 -27.61 -11.56 -4.34
CA ALA A 170 -26.80 -11.83 -3.15
C ALA A 170 -26.45 -13.32 -2.94
N THR A 171 -27.07 -14.25 -3.69
CA THR A 171 -26.66 -15.67 -3.68
C THR A 171 -25.44 -15.93 -4.55
N LYS A 172 -25.04 -14.97 -5.39
CA LYS A 172 -23.86 -15.04 -6.27
C LYS A 172 -22.72 -14.20 -5.75
N ALA A 173 -22.99 -12.96 -5.36
CA ALA A 173 -22.00 -12.10 -4.74
C ALA A 173 -22.66 -11.06 -3.83
N THR A 174 -21.97 -10.70 -2.76
CA THR A 174 -22.34 -9.58 -1.88
C THR A 174 -21.36 -8.43 -2.08
N VAL A 175 -21.80 -7.21 -1.80
CA VAL A 175 -20.97 -5.99 -1.85
C VAL A 175 -21.20 -5.19 -0.58
N ASP A 176 -20.13 -4.66 0.02
CA ASP A 176 -20.22 -3.80 1.20
C ASP A 176 -20.27 -2.30 0.84
N ARG A 177 -20.26 -1.44 1.86
CA ARG A 177 -20.32 0.02 1.67
C ARG A 177 -19.07 0.62 1.00
N HIS A 178 -17.95 -0.12 1.02
CA HIS A 178 -16.67 0.31 0.44
C HIS A 178 -16.43 -0.29 -0.94
N GLY A 179 -17.42 -0.98 -1.52
CA GLY A 179 -17.31 -1.59 -2.85
C GLY A 179 -16.52 -2.89 -2.87
N PHE A 180 -16.29 -3.52 -1.71
CA PHE A 180 -15.68 -4.84 -1.67
C PHE A 180 -16.69 -5.92 -1.98
N VAL A 181 -16.38 -6.75 -2.97
CA VAL A 181 -17.28 -7.78 -3.48
C VAL A 181 -16.76 -9.16 -3.12
N THR A 182 -17.58 -9.95 -2.41
CA THR A 182 -17.27 -11.36 -2.11
C THR A 182 -18.01 -12.31 -3.04
N GLY A 183 -17.29 -13.18 -3.74
CA GLY A 183 -17.88 -14.23 -4.59
C GLY A 183 -18.43 -15.39 -3.75
N ILE A 184 -19.72 -15.74 -3.94
CA ILE A 184 -20.42 -16.74 -3.12
C ILE A 184 -20.66 -18.04 -3.90
N ALA A 185 -21.16 -17.96 -5.13
CA ALA A 185 -21.47 -19.13 -5.93
C ALA A 185 -21.44 -18.81 -7.44
N PRO A 186 -21.13 -19.79 -8.30
CA PRO A 186 -21.01 -19.54 -9.72
C PRO A 186 -22.28 -18.96 -10.37
N GLY A 187 -22.09 -18.03 -11.29
CA GLY A 187 -23.15 -17.35 -12.02
C GLY A 187 -22.80 -15.91 -12.37
N SER A 188 -23.63 -15.27 -13.19
CA SER A 188 -23.49 -13.85 -13.52
C SER A 188 -24.23 -13.00 -12.49
N VAL A 189 -23.64 -11.86 -12.10
CA VAL A 189 -24.21 -10.90 -11.16
C VAL A 189 -23.82 -9.48 -11.56
N THR A 190 -24.73 -8.54 -11.37
CA THR A 190 -24.46 -7.12 -11.57
C THR A 190 -24.25 -6.44 -10.22
N ILE A 191 -23.12 -5.77 -10.06
CA ILE A 191 -22.86 -4.86 -8.95
C ILE A 191 -23.07 -3.43 -9.44
N THR A 192 -23.71 -2.58 -8.64
CA THR A 192 -24.04 -1.20 -9.03
C THR A 192 -23.74 -0.22 -7.91
N CYS A 193 -23.01 0.85 -8.23
CA CYS A 193 -22.88 2.04 -7.39
C CYS A 193 -24.09 2.95 -7.66
N ASN A 194 -25.12 2.92 -6.80
CA ASN A 194 -26.24 3.83 -6.96
C ASN A 194 -25.93 5.20 -6.37
N LEU A 195 -26.13 6.25 -7.15
CA LEU A 195 -25.97 7.62 -6.71
C LEU A 195 -27.30 8.18 -6.24
N THR A 196 -27.32 8.73 -5.03
CA THR A 196 -28.49 9.41 -4.45
C THR A 196 -28.27 10.92 -4.50
N GLY A 197 -29.34 11.69 -4.71
CA GLY A 197 -29.30 13.15 -4.79
C GLY A 197 -29.73 13.65 -6.17
N ASN A 198 -29.43 14.91 -6.47
CA ASN A 198 -29.88 15.60 -7.68
C ASN A 198 -28.72 16.10 -8.55
N ALA A 199 -27.48 15.66 -8.32
CA ALA A 199 -26.36 16.00 -9.20
C ALA A 199 -26.64 15.57 -10.66
N VAL A 200 -26.15 16.38 -11.59
CA VAL A 200 -26.34 16.21 -13.03
C VAL A 200 -25.17 15.43 -13.61
N PHE A 201 -25.48 14.25 -14.16
CA PHE A 201 -24.54 13.39 -14.86
C PHE A 201 -24.72 13.46 -16.37
N ALA A 202 -23.60 13.41 -17.09
CA ALA A 202 -23.55 13.38 -18.55
C ALA A 202 -22.99 12.05 -19.04
N ASN A 203 -23.29 11.73 -20.30
CA ASN A 203 -22.72 10.57 -20.96
C ASN A 203 -21.28 10.85 -21.39
N SER A 204 -20.39 9.89 -21.17
CA SER A 204 -19.03 9.96 -21.71
C SER A 204 -19.05 9.83 -23.24
N GLY A 205 -18.06 10.47 -23.87
CA GLY A 205 -17.73 10.27 -25.28
C GLY A 205 -16.77 9.11 -25.52
N ASP A 206 -16.26 8.46 -24.47
CA ASP A 206 -15.41 7.28 -24.59
C ASP A 206 -16.20 6.13 -25.24
N SER A 207 -15.63 5.53 -26.28
CA SER A 207 -16.29 4.48 -27.06
C SER A 207 -16.58 3.19 -26.29
N ASN A 208 -15.84 2.94 -25.21
CA ASN A 208 -15.98 1.74 -24.37
C ASN A 208 -16.90 1.98 -23.16
N TRP A 209 -17.26 3.22 -22.89
CA TRP A 209 -18.11 3.59 -21.78
C TRP A 209 -19.58 3.30 -22.10
N VAL A 210 -20.29 2.67 -21.15
CA VAL A 210 -21.71 2.32 -21.29
C VAL A 210 -22.52 3.09 -20.27
N ALA A 211 -23.52 3.85 -20.74
CA ALA A 211 -24.40 4.59 -19.84
C ALA A 211 -25.17 3.65 -18.89
N PRO A 212 -25.28 3.99 -17.59
CA PRO A 212 -24.84 5.24 -16.95
C PRO A 212 -23.41 5.21 -16.34
N GLY A 213 -22.62 4.17 -16.60
CA GLY A 213 -21.19 4.12 -16.24
C GLY A 213 -20.90 3.76 -14.78
N ASN A 214 -21.83 3.09 -14.09
CA ASN A 214 -21.79 2.89 -12.64
C ASN A 214 -21.97 1.43 -12.18
N PHE A 215 -21.79 0.48 -13.10
CA PHE A 215 -22.08 -0.92 -12.84
C PHE A 215 -20.99 -1.82 -13.39
N TRP A 216 -20.92 -3.03 -12.83
CA TRP A 216 -20.03 -4.09 -13.24
C TRP A 216 -20.86 -5.35 -13.44
N VAL A 217 -20.63 -6.03 -14.56
CA VAL A 217 -21.13 -7.38 -14.77
C VAL A 217 -20.02 -8.35 -14.44
N LEU A 218 -20.17 -9.06 -13.33
CA LEU A 218 -19.21 -10.06 -12.87
C LEU A 218 -19.69 -11.45 -13.27
N THR A 219 -18.74 -12.33 -13.57
CA THR A 219 -18.98 -13.77 -13.67
C THR A 219 -18.27 -14.44 -12.50
N ILE A 220 -19.05 -14.92 -11.54
CA ILE A 220 -18.52 -15.72 -10.46
C ILE A 220 -18.23 -17.11 -11.01
N VAL A 221 -16.99 -17.57 -10.86
CA VAL A 221 -16.49 -18.84 -11.38
C VAL A 221 -16.00 -19.73 -10.26
N ASN A 222 -16.05 -21.05 -10.48
CA ASN A 222 -15.23 -21.92 -9.65
C ASN A 222 -13.78 -21.70 -10.02
N GLY A 223 -12.94 -21.41 -9.04
CA GLY A 223 -11.50 -21.37 -9.22
C GLY A 223 -10.96 -22.72 -9.70
N GLY A 224 -9.77 -22.71 -10.31
CA GLY A 224 -9.16 -23.93 -10.79
C GLY A 224 -8.75 -24.87 -9.65
N THR A 225 -9.00 -26.16 -9.84
CA THR A 225 -8.69 -27.22 -8.87
C THR A 225 -7.71 -28.25 -9.42
N SER A 226 -7.04 -27.90 -10.53
CA SER A 226 -6.02 -28.75 -11.11
C SER A 226 -4.86 -28.94 -10.12
N ASN A 227 -4.08 -29.99 -10.33
CA ASN A 227 -2.97 -30.36 -9.45
C ASN A 227 -1.84 -31.02 -10.26
N VAL A 228 -1.55 -30.44 -11.42
CA VAL A 228 -0.43 -30.86 -12.26
C VAL A 228 0.79 -30.04 -11.84
N THR A 229 1.94 -30.71 -11.77
CA THR A 229 3.22 -30.03 -11.59
C THR A 229 3.93 -29.92 -12.93
N TRP A 230 4.31 -28.71 -13.29
CA TRP A 230 5.05 -28.35 -14.48
C TRP A 230 6.49 -27.99 -14.09
N TYR A 231 7.45 -28.32 -14.94
CA TYR A 231 8.87 -28.10 -14.69
C TYR A 231 9.46 -27.27 -15.82
N VAL A 232 10.22 -26.24 -15.44
CA VAL A 232 11.00 -25.39 -16.33
C VAL A 232 12.49 -25.55 -15.96
N ARG A 233 13.35 -25.82 -16.94
CA ARG A 233 14.78 -26.08 -16.72
C ARG A 233 15.65 -25.51 -17.84
N PRO A 234 16.89 -25.04 -17.56
CA PRO A 234 17.77 -24.55 -18.62
C PRO A 234 18.23 -25.64 -19.59
N ASP A 235 18.17 -26.92 -19.19
CA ASP A 235 18.46 -28.10 -20.01
C ASP A 235 17.19 -28.83 -20.49
N GLY A 236 16.03 -28.16 -20.42
CA GLY A 236 14.74 -28.61 -20.97
C GLY A 236 14.68 -28.50 -22.50
N GLY A 237 13.48 -28.59 -23.06
CA GLY A 237 13.24 -28.37 -24.49
C GLY A 237 11.93 -27.66 -24.77
N SER A 238 11.67 -27.34 -26.04
CA SER A 238 10.45 -26.63 -26.44
C SER A 238 9.18 -27.38 -26.05
N TYR A 239 8.14 -26.64 -25.68
CA TYR A 239 6.85 -27.22 -25.28
C TYR A 239 6.20 -28.05 -26.37
N TYR A 240 5.80 -29.28 -26.02
CA TYR A 240 5.08 -30.22 -26.86
C TYR A 240 3.60 -30.29 -26.48
N ASP A 241 2.75 -30.03 -27.47
CA ASP A 241 1.33 -30.37 -27.45
C ASP A 241 0.95 -31.07 -28.76
N ALA A 242 0.21 -32.17 -28.69
CA ALA A 242 -0.10 -32.97 -29.87
C ALA A 242 -0.94 -32.23 -30.94
N THR A 243 -1.65 -31.17 -30.55
CA THR A 243 -2.53 -30.39 -31.43
C THR A 243 -1.84 -29.12 -31.90
N ASN A 244 -1.30 -28.36 -30.95
CA ASN A 244 -0.90 -26.98 -31.11
C ASN A 244 0.59 -26.82 -31.34
N SER A 245 1.41 -27.65 -30.70
CA SER A 245 2.87 -27.61 -30.80
C SER A 245 3.46 -29.02 -31.01
N PRO A 246 3.08 -29.73 -32.10
CA PRO A 246 3.45 -31.14 -32.31
C PRO A 246 4.95 -31.33 -32.63
N ALA A 247 5.66 -30.25 -32.93
CA ALA A 247 7.11 -30.24 -33.12
C ALA A 247 7.90 -30.03 -31.82
N GLY A 248 7.21 -29.78 -30.70
CA GLY A 248 7.84 -29.62 -29.39
C GLY A 248 8.54 -30.89 -28.91
N LEU A 249 9.51 -30.72 -28.02
CA LEU A 249 10.27 -31.84 -27.46
C LEU A 249 9.72 -32.30 -26.11
N CYS A 250 9.23 -31.38 -25.27
CA CYS A 250 8.96 -31.63 -23.86
C CYS A 250 7.53 -31.30 -23.44
N ASP A 251 6.88 -32.21 -22.72
CA ASP A 251 5.52 -32.04 -22.21
C ASP A 251 5.44 -31.18 -20.93
N GLY A 252 6.59 -30.83 -20.34
CA GLY A 252 6.70 -30.01 -19.15
C GLY A 252 6.32 -30.71 -17.84
N LYS A 253 5.87 -31.97 -17.86
CA LYS A 253 5.30 -32.66 -16.68
C LYS A 253 6.30 -33.54 -15.94
N SER A 254 7.52 -33.64 -16.47
CA SER A 254 8.60 -34.42 -15.89
C SER A 254 9.80 -33.53 -15.58
N ASN A 255 10.38 -33.64 -14.37
CA ASN A 255 11.61 -32.95 -14.00
C ASN A 255 12.86 -33.66 -14.59
N LEU A 256 12.94 -33.71 -15.92
CA LEU A 256 14.02 -34.35 -16.67
C LEU A 256 14.56 -33.39 -17.74
N PRO A 257 15.85 -33.45 -18.09
CA PRO A 257 16.38 -32.71 -19.22
C PRO A 257 15.80 -33.21 -20.55
N ALA A 258 15.89 -32.38 -21.59
CA ALA A 258 15.56 -32.77 -22.96
C ALA A 258 16.48 -33.88 -23.51
N ALA A 259 17.74 -33.90 -23.07
CA ALA A 259 18.71 -34.90 -23.50
C ALA A 259 18.28 -36.30 -23.01
N GLY A 260 17.89 -37.16 -23.96
CA GLY A 260 17.41 -38.51 -23.67
C GLY A 260 15.92 -38.60 -23.36
N ALA A 261 15.14 -37.54 -23.62
CA ALA A 261 13.69 -37.54 -23.47
C ALA A 261 13.05 -38.69 -24.28
N THR A 262 12.22 -39.49 -23.61
CA THR A 262 11.41 -40.54 -24.24
C THR A 262 9.95 -40.12 -24.23
N ALA A 263 9.29 -40.15 -25.38
CA ALA A 263 7.88 -39.80 -25.50
C ALA A 263 7.52 -38.43 -24.87
N HIS A 264 8.36 -37.42 -25.12
CA HIS A 264 8.22 -36.04 -24.65
C HIS A 264 8.33 -35.81 -23.13
N GLN A 265 8.72 -36.83 -22.35
CA GLN A 265 8.85 -36.71 -20.89
C GLN A 265 10.10 -35.90 -20.49
N CYS A 266 9.96 -34.59 -20.44
CA CYS A 266 11.00 -33.66 -19.99
C CYS A 266 10.40 -32.31 -19.61
N ALA A 267 11.20 -31.47 -18.95
CA ALA A 267 10.85 -30.10 -18.59
C ALA A 267 10.89 -29.19 -19.81
N VAL A 268 10.10 -28.12 -19.80
CA VAL A 268 10.22 -27.07 -20.82
C VAL A 268 11.46 -26.22 -20.57
N ASP A 269 12.01 -25.59 -21.61
CA ASP A 269 13.24 -24.81 -21.49
C ASP A 269 13.07 -23.36 -21.03
N ASN A 270 11.84 -22.82 -21.09
CA ASN A 270 11.54 -21.47 -20.62
C ASN A 270 10.15 -21.40 -19.97
N LEU A 271 10.00 -20.55 -18.95
CA LEU A 271 8.71 -20.29 -18.30
C LEU A 271 7.68 -19.75 -19.29
N ARG A 272 8.12 -18.96 -20.27
CA ARG A 272 7.28 -18.43 -21.34
C ARG A 272 6.56 -19.51 -22.14
N ASP A 273 7.16 -20.68 -22.31
CA ASP A 273 6.52 -21.77 -23.05
C ASP A 273 5.25 -22.28 -22.37
N LEU A 274 5.05 -21.96 -21.09
CA LEU A 274 3.84 -22.28 -20.35
C LEU A 274 2.74 -21.24 -20.49
N TRP A 275 3.01 -20.07 -21.08
CA TRP A 275 2.02 -18.99 -21.28
C TRP A 275 1.99 -18.37 -22.69
N ALA A 276 2.85 -18.82 -23.59
CA ALA A 276 2.80 -18.54 -25.01
C ALA A 276 2.66 -19.86 -25.77
N ASP A 277 1.45 -20.45 -25.70
CA ASP A 277 1.10 -21.82 -26.15
C ASP A 277 1.39 -22.17 -27.64
N GLY A 278 1.89 -21.21 -28.42
CA GLY A 278 2.30 -21.39 -29.81
C GLY A 278 1.16 -21.41 -30.83
N VAL A 279 -0.09 -21.16 -30.41
CA VAL A 279 -1.28 -21.32 -31.26
C VAL A 279 -1.58 -20.09 -32.10
N THR A 280 -1.92 -18.97 -31.47
CA THR A 280 -2.50 -17.81 -32.16
C THR A 280 -1.57 -16.62 -32.05
N ALA A 281 -1.17 -16.08 -33.21
CA ALA A 281 -0.34 -14.88 -33.26
C ALA A 281 -0.96 -13.74 -32.43
N TYR A 282 -0.16 -13.07 -31.60
CA TYR A 282 -0.58 -11.94 -30.76
C TYR A 282 -1.67 -12.27 -29.71
N GLN A 283 -1.78 -13.53 -29.28
CA GLN A 283 -2.71 -13.94 -28.22
C GLN A 283 -2.01 -14.85 -27.21
N GLN A 284 -1.58 -14.34 -26.07
CA GLN A 284 -0.92 -15.14 -25.03
C GLN A 284 -1.95 -15.96 -24.24
N GLN A 285 -1.61 -17.22 -23.93
CA GLN A 285 -2.50 -18.14 -23.22
C GLN A 285 -1.69 -19.13 -22.38
N TRP A 286 -2.11 -19.30 -21.12
CA TRP A 286 -1.58 -20.31 -20.22
C TRP A 286 -1.91 -21.73 -20.68
N VAL A 287 -0.88 -22.56 -20.69
CA VAL A 287 -0.96 -24.03 -20.81
C VAL A 287 -1.38 -24.65 -19.48
N ILE A 288 -0.98 -24.02 -18.37
CA ILE A 288 -1.36 -24.46 -17.02
C ILE A 288 -2.81 -24.09 -16.73
N HIS A 289 -3.43 -24.82 -15.80
CA HIS A 289 -4.76 -24.51 -15.30
C HIS A 289 -4.68 -23.97 -13.88
N GLY A 290 -5.74 -23.29 -13.43
CA GLY A 290 -5.83 -22.87 -12.05
C GLY A 290 -5.66 -24.05 -11.08
N GLY A 291 -4.87 -23.86 -10.03
CA GLY A 291 -4.45 -24.86 -9.05
C GLY A 291 -3.17 -25.64 -9.39
N ASP A 292 -2.66 -25.54 -10.62
CA ASP A 292 -1.40 -26.16 -11.00
C ASP A 292 -0.20 -25.54 -10.26
N THR A 293 0.94 -26.23 -10.29
CA THR A 293 2.20 -25.76 -9.73
C THR A 293 3.28 -25.78 -10.80
N VAL A 294 3.99 -24.67 -10.99
CA VAL A 294 5.15 -24.55 -11.86
C VAL A 294 6.40 -24.47 -11.00
N ILE A 295 7.38 -25.31 -11.27
CA ILE A 295 8.70 -25.32 -10.61
C ILE A 295 9.77 -24.91 -11.62
N VAL A 296 10.43 -23.79 -11.37
CA VAL A 296 11.44 -23.20 -12.26
C VAL A 296 12.83 -23.40 -11.66
N ALA A 297 13.63 -24.27 -12.28
CA ALA A 297 15.00 -24.52 -11.85
C ALA A 297 15.89 -23.28 -12.05
N PRO A 298 16.91 -23.03 -11.20
CA PRO A 298 17.82 -21.91 -11.41
C PRO A 298 18.67 -22.11 -12.68
N THR A 299 19.10 -20.99 -13.27
CA THR A 299 20.10 -20.97 -14.35
C THR A 299 21.50 -20.77 -13.76
N ALA A 300 22.53 -20.73 -14.61
CA ALA A 300 23.83 -20.25 -14.16
C ALA A 300 23.73 -18.79 -13.69
N ALA A 301 24.55 -18.41 -12.70
CA ALA A 301 24.52 -17.08 -12.10
C ALA A 301 24.56 -15.96 -13.16
N GLY A 302 23.64 -15.00 -13.06
CA GLY A 302 23.51 -13.86 -13.98
C GLY A 302 22.97 -14.18 -15.38
N VAL A 303 22.60 -15.43 -15.68
CA VAL A 303 22.07 -15.82 -16.99
C VAL A 303 20.57 -15.52 -17.08
N GLY A 304 19.77 -16.10 -16.19
CA GLY A 304 18.33 -15.87 -16.08
C GLY A 304 17.49 -16.43 -17.24
N TYR A 305 16.17 -16.49 -17.02
CA TYR A 305 15.18 -16.80 -18.04
C TYR A 305 14.61 -15.54 -18.66
N ASN A 306 14.80 -15.40 -19.96
CA ASN A 306 14.21 -14.31 -20.72
C ASN A 306 12.69 -14.46 -20.83
N GLN A 307 11.94 -13.47 -20.36
CA GLN A 307 10.48 -13.47 -20.43
C GLN A 307 9.93 -12.84 -21.71
N ASN A 308 10.73 -12.03 -22.44
CA ASN A 308 10.25 -11.22 -23.57
C ASN A 308 11.02 -11.50 -24.89
N LEU A 309 10.91 -10.60 -25.88
CA LEU A 309 11.40 -10.80 -27.26
C LEU A 309 12.93 -10.76 -27.43
N ASP A 310 13.71 -10.54 -26.38
CA ASP A 310 15.16 -10.40 -26.47
C ASP A 310 15.90 -11.65 -27.02
N GLN A 311 15.21 -12.79 -27.17
CA GLN A 311 15.75 -13.98 -27.83
C GLN A 311 16.01 -13.84 -29.34
N VAL A 312 15.49 -12.80 -30.01
CA VAL A 312 15.90 -12.44 -31.39
C VAL A 312 17.11 -11.49 -31.44
N SER A 313 17.66 -11.10 -30.28
CA SER A 313 18.79 -10.17 -30.15
C SER A 313 20.13 -10.91 -29.95
N PRO A 314 21.28 -10.38 -30.41
CA PRO A 314 22.61 -10.91 -30.07
C PRO A 314 22.95 -10.91 -28.57
N TYR A 315 22.09 -10.33 -27.71
CA TYR A 315 22.17 -10.36 -26.25
C TYR A 315 21.35 -11.50 -25.60
N ALA A 316 20.77 -12.40 -26.40
CA ALA A 316 20.01 -13.55 -25.92
C ALA A 316 20.80 -14.35 -24.86
N SER A 317 20.14 -14.64 -23.74
CA SER A 317 20.65 -15.50 -22.69
C SER A 317 21.06 -16.87 -23.28
N PRO A 318 22.22 -17.45 -22.89
CA PRO A 318 22.56 -18.82 -23.26
C PRO A 318 21.61 -19.88 -22.65
N ALA A 319 20.72 -19.51 -21.71
CA ALA A 319 19.65 -20.36 -21.21
C ALA A 319 18.30 -19.95 -21.82
N GLY A 320 17.88 -20.65 -22.87
CA GLY A 320 16.57 -20.52 -23.50
C GLY A 320 16.58 -21.04 -24.92
N SER A 321 15.45 -21.57 -25.40
CA SER A 321 15.31 -21.91 -26.82
C SER A 321 15.60 -20.69 -27.70
N ALA A 322 16.23 -20.90 -28.87
CA ALA A 322 16.34 -19.87 -29.91
C ALA A 322 14.98 -19.59 -30.60
N PHE A 323 13.88 -19.97 -29.95
CA PHE A 323 12.54 -20.07 -30.50
C PHE A 323 11.64 -19.04 -29.82
N VAL A 324 11.22 -18.04 -30.60
CA VAL A 324 10.14 -17.13 -30.20
C VAL A 324 8.81 -17.81 -30.56
N PRO A 325 7.91 -18.09 -29.60
CA PRO A 325 6.60 -18.65 -29.89
C PRO A 325 5.80 -17.78 -30.86
N ILE A 326 4.96 -18.38 -31.70
CA ILE A 326 4.17 -17.67 -32.71
C ILE A 326 3.34 -16.53 -32.10
N ASN A 327 2.79 -16.74 -30.90
CA ASN A 327 1.97 -15.78 -30.16
C ASN A 327 2.74 -14.51 -29.77
N CYS A 328 4.07 -14.59 -29.78
CA CYS A 328 4.96 -13.48 -29.43
C CYS A 328 5.75 -12.95 -30.64
N ASN A 329 5.62 -13.54 -31.82
CA ASN A 329 6.48 -13.17 -32.94
C ASN A 329 6.14 -11.78 -33.48
N GLY A 330 7.06 -10.81 -33.27
CA GLY A 330 6.88 -9.42 -33.68
C GLY A 330 5.95 -8.61 -32.77
N ASP A 331 5.50 -9.19 -31.66
CA ASP A 331 4.62 -8.56 -30.68
C ASP A 331 5.43 -7.87 -29.57
N THR A 332 5.58 -6.54 -29.66
CA THR A 332 6.27 -5.77 -28.61
C THR A 332 5.57 -5.84 -27.25
N ASP A 333 4.33 -6.31 -27.22
CA ASP A 333 3.52 -6.46 -26.01
C ASP A 333 3.45 -7.94 -25.54
N CYS A 334 4.31 -8.83 -26.07
CA CYS A 334 4.44 -10.22 -25.61
C CYS A 334 4.87 -10.26 -24.14
N THR A 335 3.87 -10.47 -23.29
CA THR A 335 3.97 -10.38 -21.84
C THR A 335 3.17 -11.50 -21.20
N MET A 336 3.52 -11.86 -19.97
CA MET A 336 2.80 -12.89 -19.24
C MET A 336 1.32 -12.47 -19.11
N PRO A 337 0.36 -13.26 -19.62
CA PRO A 337 -1.05 -13.02 -19.35
C PRO A 337 -1.33 -13.30 -17.87
N THR A 338 -2.42 -12.75 -17.34
CA THR A 338 -2.82 -12.96 -15.94
C THR A 338 -2.78 -14.45 -15.56
N ILE A 339 -2.17 -14.77 -14.41
CA ILE A 339 -2.02 -16.15 -13.95
C ILE A 339 -3.41 -16.73 -13.63
N PRO A 340 -3.75 -17.96 -14.08
CA PRO A 340 -5.09 -18.51 -13.87
C PRO A 340 -5.41 -18.67 -12.39
N SER A 341 -6.58 -18.21 -11.95
CA SER A 341 -6.98 -18.25 -10.54
C SER A 341 -7.13 -19.67 -9.99
N GLY A 342 -6.62 -19.90 -8.79
CA GLY A 342 -6.82 -21.12 -8.01
C GLY A 342 -8.09 -21.06 -7.16
N THR A 343 -8.07 -21.79 -6.05
CA THR A 343 -9.07 -21.69 -4.96
C THR A 343 -8.36 -21.50 -3.64
N SER A 344 -9.06 -21.07 -2.59
CA SER A 344 -8.52 -20.95 -1.22
C SER A 344 -7.88 -22.22 -0.65
N SER A 345 -8.21 -23.40 -1.19
CA SER A 345 -7.62 -24.69 -0.79
C SER A 345 -6.53 -25.21 -1.74
N ARG A 346 -6.40 -24.59 -2.91
CA ARG A 346 -5.50 -24.97 -3.99
C ARG A 346 -5.17 -23.74 -4.83
N HIS A 347 -4.17 -22.99 -4.37
CA HIS A 347 -3.63 -21.88 -5.14
C HIS A 347 -2.95 -22.38 -6.42
N THR A 348 -2.96 -21.57 -7.47
CA THR A 348 -2.04 -21.74 -8.61
C THR A 348 -0.68 -21.23 -8.17
N ARG A 349 0.40 -21.96 -8.45
CA ARG A 349 1.71 -21.62 -7.87
C ARG A 349 2.77 -21.54 -8.93
N ILE A 350 3.52 -20.44 -8.97
CA ILE A 350 4.71 -20.26 -9.80
C ILE A 350 5.90 -20.11 -8.84
N LEU A 351 6.80 -21.08 -8.81
CA LEU A 351 7.82 -21.18 -7.77
C LEU A 351 9.21 -21.41 -8.37
N GLY A 352 10.21 -20.67 -7.90
CA GLY A 352 11.61 -21.04 -8.06
C GLY A 352 11.88 -22.37 -7.34
N ALA A 353 12.73 -23.23 -7.89
CA ALA A 353 12.93 -24.58 -7.35
C ALA A 353 13.43 -24.62 -5.90
N ASN A 354 14.04 -23.52 -5.43
CA ASN A 354 14.56 -23.36 -4.07
C ASN A 354 13.57 -22.71 -3.09
N TYR A 355 12.30 -22.50 -3.47
CA TYR A 355 11.32 -21.70 -2.71
C TYR A 355 11.18 -22.04 -1.23
N ALA A 356 11.45 -23.27 -0.82
CA ALA A 356 11.36 -23.68 0.58
C ALA A 356 12.44 -23.05 1.49
N SER A 357 13.48 -22.43 0.94
CA SER A 357 14.58 -21.83 1.69
C SER A 357 15.28 -20.67 0.95
N CYS A 358 14.50 -19.79 0.31
CA CYS A 358 14.98 -18.86 -0.72
C CYS A 358 15.17 -17.40 -0.27
N HIS A 359 15.31 -17.14 1.03
CA HIS A 359 15.37 -15.77 1.57
C HIS A 359 16.53 -14.93 0.99
N SER A 360 17.71 -15.53 0.75
CA SER A 360 18.83 -14.79 0.15
C SER A 360 18.56 -14.46 -1.31
N ASP A 361 18.83 -13.23 -1.75
CA ASP A 361 18.69 -12.79 -3.14
C ASP A 361 19.46 -13.71 -4.11
N SER A 362 20.67 -14.11 -3.75
CA SER A 362 21.50 -15.03 -4.56
C SER A 362 20.93 -16.44 -4.76
N ALA A 363 19.91 -16.84 -3.99
CA ALA A 363 19.28 -18.17 -4.09
C ALA A 363 18.09 -18.20 -5.06
N LYS A 364 17.61 -17.02 -5.47
CA LYS A 364 16.40 -16.83 -6.28
C LYS A 364 16.65 -17.18 -7.75
N THR A 365 15.60 -17.60 -8.44
CA THR A 365 15.67 -17.84 -9.89
C THR A 365 15.52 -16.52 -10.63
N LEU A 366 16.54 -16.10 -11.38
CA LEU A 366 16.49 -14.87 -12.17
C LEU A 366 15.56 -14.98 -13.39
N LEU A 367 14.61 -14.04 -13.48
CA LEU A 367 13.82 -13.71 -14.66
C LEU A 367 14.31 -12.39 -15.23
N ASN A 368 14.68 -12.41 -16.50
CA ASN A 368 15.10 -11.22 -17.24
C ASN A 368 13.87 -10.64 -17.96
N VAL A 369 13.39 -9.48 -17.49
CA VAL A 369 12.31 -8.71 -18.12
C VAL A 369 12.98 -7.66 -18.97
N SER A 370 12.86 -7.76 -20.28
CA SER A 370 13.72 -6.95 -21.13
C SER A 370 13.08 -6.68 -22.49
N TYR A 371 13.72 -5.86 -23.32
CA TYR A 371 13.20 -5.49 -24.65
C TYR A 371 11.79 -4.89 -24.58
N ASN A 372 11.62 -3.91 -23.68
CA ASN A 372 10.35 -3.26 -23.38
C ASN A 372 9.29 -4.24 -22.82
N GLY A 373 9.74 -5.25 -22.06
CA GLY A 373 8.84 -6.17 -21.39
C GLY A 373 7.97 -5.44 -20.38
N TYR A 374 6.65 -5.63 -20.45
CA TYR A 374 5.71 -4.88 -19.62
C TYR A 374 5.76 -5.29 -18.15
N ALA A 375 5.62 -6.57 -17.83
CA ALA A 375 5.69 -7.06 -16.45
C ALA A 375 6.33 -8.46 -16.38
N ALA A 376 7.07 -8.74 -15.30
CA ALA A 376 7.58 -10.09 -15.02
C ALA A 376 6.45 -11.04 -14.65
N PHE A 377 5.59 -10.60 -13.73
CA PHE A 377 4.40 -11.30 -13.30
C PHE A 377 3.16 -10.43 -13.47
N ASN A 378 2.15 -11.00 -14.12
CA ASN A 378 0.85 -10.36 -14.28
C ASN A 378 -0.18 -11.11 -13.43
N ILE A 379 -0.73 -10.41 -12.43
CA ILE A 379 -1.76 -10.92 -11.54
C ILE A 379 -3.03 -10.06 -11.59
N THR A 380 -3.21 -9.23 -12.62
CA THR A 380 -4.32 -8.25 -12.66
C THR A 380 -5.70 -8.86 -12.49
N ASP A 381 -5.97 -10.07 -12.99
CA ASP A 381 -7.24 -10.78 -12.82
C ASP A 381 -7.09 -12.08 -12.01
N SER A 382 -5.97 -12.26 -11.34
CA SER A 382 -5.64 -13.48 -10.60
C SER A 382 -6.30 -13.48 -9.22
N GLN A 383 -6.72 -14.67 -8.76
CA GLN A 383 -7.05 -14.89 -7.35
C GLN A 383 -6.49 -16.23 -6.89
N TYR A 384 -6.05 -16.30 -5.63
CA TYR A 384 -5.43 -17.51 -5.08
C TYR A 384 -4.21 -17.97 -5.88
N VAL A 385 -3.27 -17.06 -6.10
CA VAL A 385 -1.99 -17.32 -6.78
C VAL A 385 -0.83 -17.14 -5.82
N ASP A 386 0.13 -18.07 -5.83
CA ASP A 386 1.41 -17.93 -5.12
C ASP A 386 2.55 -17.74 -6.12
N ILE A 387 3.36 -16.70 -5.91
CA ILE A 387 4.63 -16.46 -6.60
C ILE A 387 5.75 -16.52 -5.56
N ALA A 388 6.79 -17.33 -5.78
CA ALA A 388 7.90 -17.35 -4.85
C ALA A 388 9.28 -17.65 -5.42
N CYS A 389 10.32 -17.09 -4.79
CA CYS A 389 11.74 -17.38 -5.06
C CYS A 389 12.23 -16.94 -6.44
N PHE A 390 11.96 -15.68 -6.79
CA PHE A 390 12.38 -15.08 -8.06
C PHE A 390 13.16 -13.79 -7.88
N GLU A 391 14.24 -13.67 -8.62
CA GLU A 391 14.91 -12.39 -8.88
C GLU A 391 14.36 -11.88 -10.22
N VAL A 392 14.03 -10.61 -10.29
CA VAL A 392 13.41 -9.96 -11.44
C VAL A 392 14.22 -8.72 -11.74
N ALA A 393 14.83 -8.69 -12.93
CA ALA A 393 15.61 -7.54 -13.36
C ALA A 393 15.54 -7.31 -14.86
N ASP A 394 15.80 -6.08 -15.26
CA ASP A 394 16.15 -5.74 -16.62
C ASP A 394 17.66 -5.52 -16.69
N LYS A 395 18.30 -6.06 -17.71
CA LYS A 395 19.75 -5.96 -17.88
C LYS A 395 20.12 -4.64 -18.56
N ALA A 396 19.59 -3.52 -18.07
CA ALA A 396 19.84 -2.18 -18.58
C ALA A 396 20.11 -1.18 -17.44
N ALA A 397 20.60 0.00 -17.82
CA ALA A 397 20.90 1.10 -16.92
C ALA A 397 20.13 2.35 -17.36
N CYS A 398 18.81 2.21 -17.49
CA CYS A 398 17.96 3.28 -18.01
C CYS A 398 16.54 3.29 -17.42
N SER A 399 15.85 4.42 -17.55
CA SER A 399 14.44 4.60 -17.16
C SER A 399 13.54 4.84 -18.38
N ASP A 400 12.29 4.35 -18.32
CA ASP A 400 11.24 4.68 -19.32
C ASP A 400 10.78 6.15 -19.20
N ASN A 401 11.00 6.78 -18.05
CA ASN A 401 10.66 8.17 -17.82
C ASN A 401 11.65 9.11 -18.55
N GLY A 402 11.10 9.90 -19.48
CA GLY A 402 11.88 10.80 -20.34
C GLY A 402 12.53 11.98 -19.64
N ASN A 403 12.33 12.16 -18.34
CA ASN A 403 13.03 13.16 -17.56
C ASN A 403 14.45 12.72 -17.16
N TYR A 404 14.77 11.41 -17.18
CA TYR A 404 16.10 10.89 -16.84
C TYR A 404 17.16 11.18 -17.92
N VAL A 405 18.41 11.42 -17.50
CA VAL A 405 19.55 11.46 -18.44
C VAL A 405 19.77 10.07 -19.02
N ASN A 406 19.68 9.06 -18.17
CA ASN A 406 19.65 7.66 -18.51
C ASN A 406 18.26 7.24 -19.02
N GLN A 407 17.59 8.05 -19.84
CA GLN A 407 16.36 7.62 -20.50
C GLN A 407 16.64 6.45 -21.46
N CYS A 408 15.74 5.48 -21.51
CA CYS A 408 15.77 4.40 -22.48
C CYS A 408 15.49 4.92 -23.90
N HIS A 409 16.47 4.80 -24.81
CA HIS A 409 16.33 5.29 -26.19
C HIS A 409 15.89 4.18 -27.16
N ASN A 410 14.93 4.52 -28.05
CA ASN A 410 14.34 3.65 -29.09
C ASN A 410 15.34 2.66 -29.73
N GLY A 411 15.28 1.39 -29.31
CA GLY A 411 15.96 0.25 -29.93
C GLY A 411 17.39 -0.05 -29.44
N ASN A 412 17.96 0.72 -28.50
CA ASN A 412 19.35 0.53 -28.06
C ASN A 412 19.51 0.05 -26.61
N GLN A 413 18.44 0.01 -25.80
CA GLN A 413 18.50 -0.41 -24.39
C GLN A 413 17.40 -1.44 -24.06
N ASN A 414 17.76 -2.40 -23.22
CA ASN A 414 17.04 -3.65 -22.97
C ASN A 414 16.20 -3.59 -21.68
N MET A 415 15.31 -2.60 -21.56
CA MET A 415 14.55 -2.38 -20.32
C MET A 415 13.32 -3.29 -20.15
N GLY A 416 12.88 -3.47 -18.92
CA GLY A 416 11.60 -4.02 -18.50
C GLY A 416 10.89 -3.02 -17.60
N LYS A 417 9.57 -2.86 -17.74
CA LYS A 417 8.84 -1.81 -17.03
C LYS A 417 8.56 -2.19 -15.58
N TYR A 418 7.85 -3.32 -15.38
CA TYR A 418 7.31 -3.67 -14.06
C TYR A 418 7.76 -5.03 -13.57
N GLY A 419 7.90 -5.17 -12.25
CA GLY A 419 8.12 -6.46 -11.63
C GLY A 419 6.81 -7.23 -11.54
N ILE A 420 5.82 -6.64 -10.87
CA ILE A 420 4.49 -7.22 -10.67
C ILE A 420 3.43 -6.22 -11.12
N HIS A 421 2.52 -6.66 -11.99
CA HIS A 421 1.33 -5.89 -12.37
C HIS A 421 0.09 -6.51 -11.75
N GLN A 422 -0.63 -5.71 -10.96
CA GLN A 422 -1.82 -6.11 -10.23
C GLN A 422 -2.99 -5.17 -10.51
N SER A 423 -4.18 -5.52 -10.02
CA SER A 423 -5.34 -4.63 -10.08
C SER A 423 -6.27 -4.84 -8.88
N ALA A 424 -7.35 -4.05 -8.82
CA ALA A 424 -8.41 -4.21 -7.84
C ALA A 424 -9.12 -5.59 -7.87
N LEU A 425 -8.81 -6.44 -8.87
CA LEU A 425 -9.29 -7.84 -8.97
C LEU A 425 -8.29 -8.87 -8.46
N SER A 426 -7.01 -8.50 -8.29
CA SER A 426 -6.00 -9.35 -7.64
C SER A 426 -6.45 -9.63 -6.22
N SER A 427 -6.58 -10.89 -5.79
CA SER A 427 -7.15 -11.17 -4.46
C SER A 427 -6.68 -12.50 -3.89
N ASP A 428 -6.36 -12.51 -2.60
CA ASP A 428 -5.86 -13.69 -1.90
C ASP A 428 -4.58 -14.27 -2.55
N ASP A 429 -3.77 -13.41 -3.17
CA ASP A 429 -2.50 -13.76 -3.81
C ASP A 429 -1.32 -13.55 -2.85
N ASN A 430 -0.31 -14.43 -2.95
CA ASN A 430 0.90 -14.39 -2.13
C ASN A 430 2.14 -14.20 -2.99
N VAL A 431 2.97 -13.23 -2.63
CA VAL A 431 4.29 -12.99 -3.24
C VAL A 431 5.33 -13.14 -2.14
N THR A 432 6.20 -14.15 -2.25
CA THR A 432 7.17 -14.48 -1.19
C THR A 432 8.58 -14.68 -1.71
N ASP A 433 9.59 -14.13 -1.05
CA ASP A 433 10.99 -14.27 -1.46
C ASP A 433 11.23 -13.79 -2.90
N VAL A 434 10.81 -12.57 -3.21
CA VAL A 434 10.98 -11.98 -4.55
C VAL A 434 11.92 -10.77 -4.44
N PHE A 435 12.91 -10.69 -5.31
CA PHE A 435 13.80 -9.54 -5.42
C PHE A 435 13.57 -8.87 -6.78
N ILE A 436 13.11 -7.63 -6.78
CA ILE A 436 12.82 -6.83 -7.98
C ILE A 436 13.83 -5.70 -8.02
N HIS A 437 14.63 -5.60 -9.08
CA HIS A 437 15.58 -4.51 -9.20
C HIS A 437 15.95 -4.13 -10.63
N GLY A 438 16.45 -2.90 -10.78
CA GLY A 438 17.03 -2.43 -12.04
C GLY A 438 16.04 -2.37 -13.21
N LEU A 439 14.73 -2.33 -12.93
CA LEU A 439 13.71 -2.12 -13.94
C LEU A 439 13.69 -0.67 -14.42
N GLY A 440 13.06 -0.39 -15.56
CA GLY A 440 12.97 0.96 -16.12
C GLY A 440 11.87 1.84 -15.53
N ASP A 441 10.95 1.28 -14.74
CA ASP A 441 9.76 1.98 -14.23
C ASP A 441 9.47 1.59 -12.76
N ASP A 442 8.34 0.94 -12.47
CA ASP A 442 7.90 0.56 -11.12
C ASP A 442 8.31 -0.85 -10.69
N GLY A 443 8.47 -1.07 -9.38
CA GLY A 443 8.59 -2.41 -8.82
C GLY A 443 7.27 -3.20 -8.90
N VAL A 444 6.21 -2.63 -8.34
CA VAL A 444 4.84 -3.14 -8.37
C VAL A 444 3.89 -2.04 -8.83
N ILE A 445 3.06 -2.31 -9.84
CA ILE A 445 2.10 -1.34 -10.40
C ILE A 445 0.66 -1.84 -10.32
N GLY A 446 -0.26 -0.89 -10.09
CA GLY A 446 -1.71 -1.06 -10.08
C GLY A 446 -2.26 -1.21 -8.68
N ALA A 447 -3.54 -0.90 -8.51
CA ALA A 447 -4.24 -1.06 -7.24
C ALA A 447 -4.33 -2.53 -6.83
N SER A 448 -4.64 -2.82 -5.56
CA SER A 448 -4.85 -4.19 -5.07
C SER A 448 -6.33 -4.52 -4.90
N GLY A 449 -6.75 -5.77 -5.08
CA GLY A 449 -7.99 -6.25 -4.44
C GLY A 449 -7.73 -6.55 -2.96
N TYR A 450 -8.45 -7.52 -2.38
CA TYR A 450 -8.34 -7.83 -0.95
C TYR A 450 -7.46 -9.06 -0.70
N GLY A 451 -6.73 -9.06 0.42
CA GLY A 451 -6.01 -10.23 0.93
C GLY A 451 -4.66 -10.51 0.27
N LEU A 452 -4.07 -9.54 -0.43
CA LEU A 452 -2.72 -9.69 -0.97
C LEU A 452 -1.69 -9.72 0.16
N VAL A 453 -0.72 -10.63 0.02
CA VAL A 453 0.40 -10.76 0.97
C VAL A 453 1.73 -10.71 0.23
N TYR A 454 2.55 -9.74 0.60
CA TYR A 454 3.96 -9.65 0.24
C TYR A 454 4.81 -10.03 1.45
N ASN A 455 5.75 -10.95 1.31
CA ASN A 455 6.58 -11.40 2.43
C ASN A 455 8.01 -11.67 1.96
N TYR A 456 9.02 -11.07 2.59
CA TYR A 456 10.40 -11.11 2.07
C TYR A 456 10.49 -10.60 0.61
N LEU A 457 9.75 -9.54 0.30
CA LEU A 457 9.92 -8.79 -0.94
C LEU A 457 11.12 -7.85 -0.77
N HIS A 458 11.98 -7.75 -1.77
CA HIS A 458 13.04 -6.77 -1.84
C HIS A 458 12.86 -6.00 -3.15
N ILE A 459 12.65 -4.69 -3.09
CA ILE A 459 12.62 -3.81 -4.26
C ILE A 459 13.81 -2.86 -4.17
N ARG A 460 14.56 -2.74 -5.26
CA ARG A 460 15.72 -1.83 -5.35
C ARG A 460 15.81 -1.13 -6.70
N ALA A 461 16.12 0.17 -6.70
CA ALA A 461 16.51 0.90 -7.91
C ALA A 461 15.48 0.78 -9.04
N THR A 462 14.24 1.16 -8.73
CA THR A 462 13.14 1.31 -9.68
C THR A 462 12.95 2.82 -9.94
N PRO A 463 13.14 3.32 -11.17
CA PRO A 463 13.16 4.75 -11.47
C PRO A 463 11.86 5.53 -11.23
N ASP A 464 10.71 4.86 -11.09
CA ASP A 464 9.47 5.55 -10.71
C ASP A 464 9.12 5.28 -9.24
N ALA A 465 8.35 4.24 -8.91
CA ALA A 465 8.06 3.88 -7.52
C ALA A 465 8.49 2.45 -7.15
N GLY A 466 8.59 2.18 -5.85
CA GLY A 466 8.62 0.80 -5.35
C GLY A 466 7.26 0.14 -5.56
N PHE A 467 6.21 0.76 -5.03
CA PHE A 467 4.81 0.46 -5.31
C PHE A 467 4.08 1.69 -5.84
N ASN A 468 3.47 1.56 -7.01
CA ASN A 468 2.59 2.55 -7.61
C ASN A 468 1.16 1.98 -7.72
N MET A 469 0.29 2.32 -6.76
CA MET A 469 -1.09 1.80 -6.73
C MET A 469 -2.06 2.56 -7.64
N ASP A 470 -1.58 3.55 -8.39
CA ASP A 470 -2.43 4.38 -9.25
C ASP A 470 -2.69 3.66 -10.58
N ASP A 471 -3.86 3.03 -10.71
CA ASP A 471 -4.23 2.21 -11.87
C ASP A 471 -4.75 3.00 -13.09
N SER A 472 -4.79 4.34 -13.02
CA SER A 472 -5.18 5.29 -14.08
C SER A 472 -6.27 4.76 -15.06
N PRO A 473 -7.39 4.24 -14.54
CA PRO A 473 -8.39 3.57 -15.37
C PRO A 473 -8.97 4.59 -16.33
N TRP A 474 -9.26 4.16 -17.56
CA TRP A 474 -9.69 5.04 -18.66
C TRP A 474 -8.64 6.09 -19.10
N GLY A 475 -7.35 5.89 -18.77
CA GLY A 475 -6.29 6.84 -19.08
C GLY A 475 -6.51 8.22 -18.45
N SER A 476 -7.28 8.25 -17.36
CA SER A 476 -7.64 9.44 -16.60
C SER A 476 -7.02 9.35 -15.23
N GLY A 477 -6.55 10.48 -14.68
CA GLY A 477 -5.86 10.49 -13.40
C GLY A 477 -6.71 9.89 -12.26
N ASN A 478 -6.04 9.15 -11.38
CA ASN A 478 -6.42 8.60 -10.07
C ASN A 478 -7.91 8.65 -9.68
N ILE A 479 -8.67 7.62 -10.11
CA ILE A 479 -9.93 7.19 -9.46
C ILE A 479 -9.74 5.83 -8.77
N SER A 480 -8.50 5.50 -8.43
CA SER A 480 -8.04 4.19 -8.01
C SER A 480 -8.69 3.74 -6.70
N VAL A 481 -8.99 2.44 -6.59
CA VAL A 481 -9.48 1.83 -5.35
C VAL A 481 -8.71 0.54 -5.05
N ALA A 482 -8.43 0.32 -3.78
CA ALA A 482 -7.67 -0.82 -3.31
C ALA A 482 -8.41 -1.55 -2.19
N GLY A 483 -8.20 -2.87 -2.08
CA GLY A 483 -8.60 -3.62 -0.89
C GLY A 483 -7.63 -3.46 0.27
N GLY A 484 -6.47 -2.86 0.03
CA GLY A 484 -5.31 -2.88 0.91
C GLY A 484 -4.45 -4.12 0.68
N LEU A 485 -3.39 -4.28 1.47
CA LEU A 485 -2.49 -5.44 1.41
C LEU A 485 -1.72 -5.59 2.72
N THR A 486 -1.11 -6.76 2.88
CA THR A 486 -0.13 -7.03 3.94
C THR A 486 1.26 -7.15 3.34
N MET A 487 2.23 -6.46 3.92
CA MET A 487 3.66 -6.59 3.61
C MET A 487 4.40 -6.95 4.90
N ASN A 488 5.30 -7.94 4.84
CA ASN A 488 6.12 -8.29 6.00
C ASN A 488 7.56 -8.61 5.62
N ASN A 489 8.49 -8.39 6.55
CA ASN A 489 9.91 -8.77 6.43
C ASN A 489 10.56 -8.29 5.13
N SER A 490 10.11 -7.17 4.59
CA SER A 490 10.43 -6.73 3.23
C SER A 490 11.30 -5.48 3.22
N ILE A 491 11.94 -5.21 2.08
CA ILE A 491 12.84 -4.07 1.88
C ILE A 491 12.38 -3.31 0.64
N VAL A 492 12.21 -1.99 0.76
CA VAL A 492 12.06 -1.10 -0.40
C VAL A 492 13.11 -0.01 -0.31
N GLU A 493 13.98 0.03 -1.30
CA GLU A 493 15.06 1.01 -1.35
C GLU A 493 15.34 1.59 -2.72
N TRP A 494 15.82 2.82 -2.76
CA TRP A 494 16.26 3.46 -4.00
C TRP A 494 15.15 3.58 -5.06
N ALA A 495 13.89 3.74 -4.65
CA ALA A 495 12.83 4.18 -5.56
C ALA A 495 13.15 5.59 -6.08
N GLY A 496 12.95 5.80 -7.38
CA GLY A 496 13.47 6.95 -8.12
C GLY A 496 14.92 6.80 -8.59
N GLY A 497 15.54 5.62 -8.41
CA GLY A 497 16.93 5.34 -8.79
C GLY A 497 17.05 4.45 -10.04
N VAL A 498 18.05 4.73 -10.89
CA VAL A 498 18.45 3.88 -12.02
C VAL A 498 19.63 3.01 -11.59
N GLU A 499 19.52 1.70 -11.81
CA GLU A 499 20.57 0.74 -11.50
C GLU A 499 21.75 0.83 -12.50
N GLU A 500 22.97 0.62 -12.01
CA GLU A 500 24.17 0.42 -12.81
C GLU A 500 24.09 -0.92 -13.54
N TYR A 501 24.33 -0.91 -14.85
CA TYR A 501 24.50 -2.16 -15.61
C TYR A 501 25.69 -2.10 -16.58
N PRO A 502 26.61 -3.08 -16.57
CA PRO A 502 26.71 -4.19 -15.61
C PRO A 502 27.00 -3.71 -14.18
N VAL A 503 26.37 -4.34 -13.19
CA VAL A 503 26.58 -4.06 -11.76
C VAL A 503 28.03 -4.38 -11.37
N VAL A 504 28.77 -3.38 -10.88
CA VAL A 504 30.11 -3.58 -10.32
C VAL A 504 30.30 -2.99 -8.92
N HIS A 505 29.40 -2.09 -8.50
CA HIS A 505 29.37 -1.51 -7.15
C HIS A 505 28.34 -2.24 -6.25
N ASN A 506 28.53 -2.19 -4.92
CA ASN A 506 27.57 -2.75 -3.96
C ASN A 506 26.32 -1.88 -3.83
N ILE A 507 26.46 -0.56 -4.03
CA ILE A 507 25.37 0.39 -4.21
C ILE A 507 25.35 0.83 -5.68
N PRO A 508 24.69 0.07 -6.57
CA PRO A 508 24.76 0.28 -8.02
C PRO A 508 23.77 1.35 -8.49
N ILE A 509 23.84 2.57 -7.97
CA ILE A 509 22.93 3.66 -8.38
C ILE A 509 23.69 4.64 -9.28
N VAL A 510 23.22 4.88 -10.50
CA VAL A 510 23.89 5.77 -11.48
C VAL A 510 23.17 7.09 -11.73
N GLU A 511 21.87 7.15 -11.43
CA GLU A 511 21.07 8.38 -11.48
C GLU A 511 19.90 8.23 -10.52
N SER A 512 19.46 9.32 -9.92
CA SER A 512 18.22 9.35 -9.12
C SER A 512 17.47 10.65 -9.31
N ARG A 513 16.13 10.58 -9.34
CA ARG A 513 15.23 11.73 -9.47
C ARG A 513 14.00 11.57 -8.60
N GLY A 514 13.52 12.69 -8.08
CA GLY A 514 12.26 12.78 -7.36
C GLY A 514 11.24 13.65 -8.09
N GLN A 515 10.18 13.98 -7.37
CA GLN A 515 9.02 14.71 -7.86
C GLN A 515 9.34 16.08 -8.46
N THR A 516 10.32 16.79 -7.91
CA THR A 516 10.72 18.13 -8.40
C THR A 516 11.25 18.08 -9.83
N LEU A 517 11.82 16.95 -10.24
CA LEU A 517 12.35 16.73 -11.59
C LEU A 517 11.46 15.82 -12.45
N GLY A 518 10.23 15.55 -12.02
CA GLY A 518 9.22 14.83 -12.80
C GLY A 518 9.32 13.30 -12.77
N ALA A 519 9.86 12.72 -11.70
CA ALA A 519 9.73 11.30 -11.36
C ALA A 519 8.80 11.13 -10.15
N TYR A 520 8.27 9.93 -9.89
CA TYR A 520 7.43 9.72 -8.70
C TYR A 520 8.27 9.57 -7.42
N GLY A 521 9.11 8.55 -7.34
CA GLY A 521 10.15 8.37 -6.31
C GLY A 521 9.68 7.81 -4.97
N ASP A 522 8.39 7.48 -4.81
CA ASP A 522 7.87 6.90 -3.56
C ASP A 522 8.31 5.44 -3.42
N GLY A 523 8.72 5.03 -2.21
CA GLY A 523 8.86 3.61 -1.88
C GLY A 523 7.52 2.90 -1.98
N PHE A 524 6.46 3.53 -1.46
CA PHE A 524 5.09 3.09 -1.64
C PHE A 524 4.19 4.30 -1.83
N GLY A 525 3.38 4.32 -2.89
CA GLY A 525 2.41 5.35 -3.17
C GLY A 525 1.03 4.77 -3.46
N THR A 526 -0.01 5.37 -2.86
CA THR A 526 -1.40 5.03 -3.17
C THR A 526 -2.32 6.22 -3.27
N GLY A 527 -3.15 6.21 -4.31
CA GLY A 527 -4.33 7.06 -4.48
C GLY A 527 -5.62 6.59 -3.82
N SER A 528 -5.62 5.38 -3.26
CA SER A 528 -6.89 4.74 -2.91
C SER A 528 -7.48 5.24 -1.60
N THR A 529 -8.72 5.72 -1.66
CA THR A 529 -9.48 6.18 -0.48
C THR A 529 -10.05 5.07 0.43
N VAL A 530 -9.70 3.81 0.19
CA VAL A 530 -10.13 2.65 0.98
C VAL A 530 -9.01 1.61 1.02
N GLY A 531 -8.92 0.85 2.11
CA GLY A 531 -8.11 -0.37 2.15
C GLY A 531 -7.74 -0.77 3.58
N ASP A 532 -7.42 -2.04 3.77
CA ASP A 532 -6.78 -2.53 4.99
C ASP A 532 -5.28 -2.70 4.75
N TRP A 533 -4.47 -1.81 5.32
CA TRP A 533 -3.04 -1.74 5.08
C TRP A 533 -2.26 -2.26 6.29
N SER A 534 -1.39 -3.25 6.09
CA SER A 534 -0.55 -3.82 7.15
C SER A 534 0.90 -3.95 6.71
N PHE A 535 1.81 -3.41 7.50
CA PHE A 535 3.26 -3.42 7.25
C PHE A 535 3.97 -3.85 8.54
N ASP A 536 4.73 -4.95 8.52
CA ASP A 536 5.39 -5.48 9.71
C ASP A 536 6.81 -6.03 9.47
N HIS A 537 7.77 -5.59 10.28
CA HIS A 537 9.20 -5.92 10.12
C HIS A 537 9.79 -5.49 8.76
N ASP A 538 9.27 -4.42 8.17
CA ASP A 538 9.76 -3.88 6.90
C ASP A 538 10.87 -2.83 7.10
N LEU A 539 11.75 -2.73 6.10
CA LEU A 539 12.77 -1.71 5.96
C LEU A 539 12.46 -0.82 4.76
N TRP A 540 12.34 0.48 5.01
CA TRP A 540 12.14 1.51 3.99
C TRP A 540 13.32 2.47 4.01
N ARG A 541 14.02 2.65 2.89
CA ARG A 541 15.15 3.59 2.88
C ARG A 541 15.50 4.16 1.53
N TYR A 542 16.14 5.32 1.53
CA TYR A 542 16.75 5.90 0.33
C TYR A 542 15.76 6.04 -0.84
N ASN A 543 14.49 6.38 -0.57
CA ASN A 543 13.50 6.64 -1.62
C ASN A 543 13.43 8.15 -1.89
N LEU A 544 13.38 8.54 -3.17
CA LEU A 544 13.51 9.94 -3.64
C LEU A 544 12.30 10.82 -3.39
N SER A 545 11.21 10.24 -2.91
CA SER A 545 10.08 10.96 -2.37
C SER A 545 9.83 10.44 -0.95
N ASP A 546 8.72 9.77 -0.67
CA ASP A 546 8.46 9.23 0.67
C ASP A 546 8.82 7.76 0.75
N ASN A 547 9.15 7.29 1.94
CA ASN A 547 9.36 5.86 2.17
C ASN A 547 8.02 5.12 2.09
N LEU A 548 7.05 5.47 2.95
CA LEU A 548 5.69 4.92 2.93
C LEU A 548 4.65 6.04 2.81
N ASP A 549 4.12 6.28 1.60
CA ASP A 549 3.04 7.23 1.32
C ASP A 549 1.67 6.53 1.25
N LEU A 550 0.93 6.71 2.34
CA LEU A 550 -0.45 6.31 2.54
C LEU A 550 -1.36 7.52 2.70
N LEU A 551 -0.97 8.73 2.28
CA LEU A 551 -1.74 9.97 2.48
C LEU A 551 -3.21 9.82 2.06
N HIS A 552 -3.43 9.09 0.96
CA HIS A 552 -4.74 8.91 0.39
C HIS A 552 -5.43 7.60 0.80
N SER A 553 -4.80 6.74 1.61
CA SER A 553 -5.25 5.37 1.98
C SER A 553 -6.70 5.27 2.47
N GLY A 554 -7.22 6.38 3.02
CA GLY A 554 -8.61 6.59 3.39
C GLY A 554 -9.18 5.57 4.40
N SER A 555 -10.48 5.31 4.29
CA SER A 555 -11.29 4.59 5.29
C SER A 555 -10.76 3.19 5.62
N GLN A 556 -11.17 2.65 6.78
CA GLN A 556 -10.73 1.37 7.38
C GLN A 556 -9.43 1.45 8.19
N SER A 557 -8.37 0.71 7.84
CA SER A 557 -7.26 0.48 8.78
C SER A 557 -5.86 0.64 8.18
N ILE A 558 -4.97 1.20 8.98
CA ILE A 558 -3.52 1.24 8.74
C ILE A 558 -2.84 0.62 9.97
N THR A 559 -2.05 -0.41 9.77
CA THR A 559 -1.22 -1.03 10.80
C THR A 559 0.23 -1.04 10.35
N VAL A 560 1.11 -0.37 11.09
CA VAL A 560 2.54 -0.36 10.83
C VAL A 560 3.24 -0.78 12.12
N THR A 561 3.94 -1.91 12.11
CA THR A 561 4.58 -2.44 13.31
C THR A 561 6.01 -2.92 13.09
N ASN A 562 6.90 -2.68 14.06
CA ASN A 562 8.28 -3.21 14.02
C ASN A 562 9.09 -2.80 12.77
N ASN A 563 8.73 -1.70 12.10
CA ASN A 563 9.41 -1.25 10.89
C ASN A 563 10.59 -0.32 11.21
N LEU A 564 11.54 -0.23 10.27
CA LEU A 564 12.58 0.78 10.26
C LEU A 564 12.47 1.61 8.97
N SER A 565 12.46 2.94 9.10
CA SER A 565 12.43 3.88 7.98
C SER A 565 13.49 4.95 8.17
N TYR A 566 14.27 5.23 7.13
CA TYR A 566 15.30 6.28 7.15
C TYR A 566 15.72 6.76 5.75
N ALA A 567 16.32 7.94 5.70
CA ALA A 567 16.89 8.61 4.54
C ALA A 567 15.98 8.72 3.28
N PRO A 568 14.66 8.96 3.38
CA PRO A 568 13.89 9.43 2.23
C PRO A 568 14.18 10.91 1.96
N ASP A 569 13.98 11.40 0.73
CA ASP A 569 13.98 12.86 0.51
C ASP A 569 12.78 13.55 1.21
N GLY A 570 11.66 12.85 1.35
CA GLY A 570 10.45 13.31 2.03
C GLY A 570 10.26 12.73 3.42
N GLN A 571 9.10 12.12 3.66
CA GLN A 571 8.69 11.54 4.93
C GLN A 571 9.11 10.06 5.05
N ASP A 572 9.48 9.66 6.26
CA ASP A 572 9.67 8.25 6.64
C ASP A 572 8.35 7.48 6.59
N TYR A 573 7.29 8.09 7.15
CA TYR A 573 5.94 7.55 7.17
C TYR A 573 4.94 8.69 6.96
N LYS A 574 4.18 8.63 5.87
CA LYS A 574 3.07 9.54 5.57
C LYS A 574 1.77 8.75 5.63
N MET A 575 1.07 8.85 6.76
CA MET A 575 -0.15 8.08 7.02
C MET A 575 -1.39 8.93 6.77
N GLY A 576 -2.28 8.47 5.89
CA GLY A 576 -3.58 9.06 5.63
C GLY A 576 -4.58 8.87 6.76
N ASN A 577 -5.73 9.53 6.64
CA ASN A 577 -6.82 9.35 7.61
C ASN A 577 -7.48 7.97 7.44
N ALA A 578 -7.68 7.26 8.55
CA ALA A 578 -8.35 5.97 8.58
C ALA A 578 -9.37 5.90 9.74
N ASP A 579 -10.17 4.82 9.80
CA ASP A 579 -10.99 4.56 10.99
C ASP A 579 -10.11 4.10 12.16
N THR A 580 -9.02 3.38 11.86
CA THR A 580 -8.03 2.94 12.86
C THR A 580 -6.62 2.98 12.31
N VAL A 581 -5.71 3.64 13.03
CA VAL A 581 -4.27 3.60 12.80
C VAL A 581 -3.58 2.99 14.01
N ILE A 582 -2.81 1.92 13.80
CA ILE A 582 -1.96 1.28 14.80
C ILE A 582 -0.51 1.43 14.34
N PHE A 583 0.26 2.24 15.06
CA PHE A 583 1.67 2.51 14.79
C PHE A 583 2.51 2.11 16.00
N ARG A 584 3.17 0.94 15.96
CA ARG A 584 3.86 0.40 17.15
C ARG A 584 5.25 -0.15 16.88
N ASN A 585 6.15 0.03 17.85
CA ASN A 585 7.51 -0.52 17.80
C ASN A 585 8.31 -0.11 16.55
N ASN A 586 7.94 0.99 15.88
CA ASN A 586 8.62 1.45 14.68
C ASN A 586 9.78 2.38 15.02
N ILE A 587 10.77 2.42 14.14
CA ILE A 587 11.88 3.37 14.17
C ILE A 587 11.76 4.28 12.94
N SER A 588 11.71 5.58 13.17
CA SER A 588 11.85 6.63 12.15
C SER A 588 13.13 7.41 12.45
N LEU A 589 14.03 7.45 11.47
CA LEU A 589 15.25 8.23 11.50
C LEU A 589 15.16 9.29 10.39
N GLY A 590 14.79 10.51 10.77
CA GLY A 590 14.72 11.64 9.87
C GLY A 590 16.10 12.18 9.51
N ASP A 591 16.61 11.78 8.36
CA ASP A 591 17.90 12.20 7.80
C ASP A 591 17.81 12.45 6.27
N CYS A 592 16.82 13.23 5.86
CA CYS A 592 16.45 13.44 4.46
C CYS A 592 17.55 14.02 3.54
N GLN A 593 18.59 14.65 4.07
CA GLN A 593 19.73 15.08 3.25
C GLN A 593 20.70 13.93 2.93
N ARG A 594 20.62 12.80 3.65
CA ARG A 594 21.61 11.72 3.56
C ARG A 594 21.67 11.13 2.17
N ILE A 595 20.50 10.92 1.56
CA ILE A 595 20.35 10.37 0.22
C ILE A 595 21.08 11.23 -0.84
N PHE A 596 21.17 12.55 -0.65
CA PHE A 596 21.86 13.46 -1.58
C PHE A 596 23.38 13.49 -1.41
N THR A 597 23.97 12.55 -0.68
CA THR A 597 25.41 12.43 -0.52
C THR A 597 25.82 11.00 -0.79
N VAL A 598 27.06 10.78 -1.23
CA VAL A 598 27.54 9.45 -1.62
C VAL A 598 27.34 8.43 -0.48
N ILE A 599 26.63 7.34 -0.75
CA ILE A 599 26.46 6.20 0.16
C ILE A 599 27.37 5.06 -0.31
N GLY A 600 28.22 4.56 0.60
CA GLY A 600 29.08 3.41 0.31
C GLY A 600 29.99 3.62 -0.90
N ASP A 601 29.88 2.73 -1.89
CA ASP A 601 30.68 2.69 -3.10
C ASP A 601 29.90 3.10 -4.35
N GLU A 602 28.87 3.93 -4.23
CA GLU A 602 28.12 4.45 -5.38
C GLU A 602 29.03 4.93 -6.54
N PRO A 603 28.67 4.62 -7.80
CA PRO A 603 29.37 5.11 -8.98
C PRO A 603 29.53 6.64 -8.93
N ALA A 604 30.77 7.12 -9.01
CA ALA A 604 31.03 8.56 -9.10
C ALA A 604 30.64 9.10 -10.49
N THR A 605 29.48 9.72 -10.63
CA THR A 605 29.02 10.32 -11.88
C THR A 605 29.54 11.75 -12.06
N GLY A 606 30.83 11.89 -12.41
CA GLY A 606 31.44 13.14 -12.88
C GLY A 606 32.38 13.88 -11.90
N PRO A 607 33.14 14.90 -12.38
CA PRO A 607 34.21 15.52 -11.61
C PRO A 607 33.81 16.81 -10.86
N PRO A 608 34.25 17.01 -9.60
CA PRO A 608 34.54 16.03 -8.57
C PRO A 608 33.46 16.09 -7.47
N ASN A 609 32.83 14.95 -7.18
CA ASN A 609 31.81 14.78 -6.13
C ASN A 609 30.39 15.25 -6.50
N SER A 610 30.01 15.20 -7.78
CA SER A 610 28.59 15.25 -8.12
C SER A 610 27.93 13.96 -7.64
N THR A 611 26.85 14.13 -6.90
CA THR A 611 25.99 13.07 -6.42
C THR A 611 25.21 12.52 -7.62
N ASN A 612 24.62 11.33 -7.53
CA ASN A 612 23.78 10.74 -8.61
C ASN A 612 22.49 11.55 -8.91
N TYR A 613 22.41 12.81 -8.48
CA TYR A 613 21.24 13.66 -8.47
C TYR A 613 21.48 14.83 -9.44
N PRO A 614 20.61 15.02 -10.46
CA PRO A 614 20.76 16.11 -11.40
C PRO A 614 20.56 17.47 -10.73
N PRO A 615 21.16 18.56 -11.27
CA PRO A 615 20.90 19.91 -10.78
C PRO A 615 19.40 20.25 -10.82
N GLY A 616 18.85 20.71 -9.70
CA GLY A 616 17.45 21.13 -9.59
C GLY A 616 16.65 20.38 -8.53
N GLU A 617 17.14 19.24 -8.03
CA GLU A 617 16.57 18.66 -6.81
C GLU A 617 16.84 19.54 -5.60
N THR A 618 15.82 19.69 -4.76
CA THR A 618 15.93 20.39 -3.47
C THR A 618 15.81 19.35 -2.37
N PRO A 619 16.89 19.06 -1.63
CA PRO A 619 16.85 18.10 -0.54
C PRO A 619 15.81 18.45 0.51
N CYS A 620 15.27 17.41 1.16
CA CYS A 620 14.31 17.51 2.24
C CYS A 620 12.99 18.15 1.79
N ARG A 621 12.28 17.44 0.89
CA ARG A 621 10.91 17.77 0.49
C ARG A 621 10.00 17.95 1.71
N ALA A 622 8.94 18.73 1.57
CA ALA A 622 8.02 19.06 2.65
C ALA A 622 8.75 19.59 3.90
N SER A 623 9.78 20.42 3.70
CA SER A 623 10.60 21.00 4.79
C SER A 623 11.32 19.96 5.66
N GLY A 624 11.51 18.74 5.17
CA GLY A 624 12.13 17.62 5.90
C GLY A 624 11.33 17.20 7.14
N ASP A 625 10.00 17.29 7.06
CA ASP A 625 9.13 16.73 8.09
C ASP A 625 9.27 15.21 8.08
N GLN A 626 9.55 14.61 9.24
CA GLN A 626 9.93 13.19 9.31
C GLN A 626 8.72 12.28 9.11
N ASN A 627 7.59 12.60 9.75
CA ASN A 627 6.38 11.80 9.73
C ASN A 627 5.16 12.69 9.53
N PHE A 628 4.15 12.20 8.81
CA PHE A 628 2.87 12.87 8.66
C PHE A 628 1.71 11.96 9.06
N VAL A 629 0.71 12.51 9.74
CA VAL A 629 -0.52 11.80 10.12
C VAL A 629 -1.75 12.65 9.83
N ALA A 630 -2.60 12.19 8.91
CA ALA A 630 -3.94 12.74 8.72
C ALA A 630 -4.96 12.02 9.61
N MET A 631 -5.91 12.78 10.16
CA MET A 631 -6.88 12.28 11.14
C MET A 631 -8.34 12.48 10.72
N SER A 632 -9.22 11.61 11.19
CA SER A 632 -10.67 11.73 11.15
C SER A 632 -11.21 11.98 12.56
N ASN A 633 -12.29 12.76 12.71
CA ASN A 633 -12.80 13.17 14.02
C ASN A 633 -13.27 12.03 14.93
N TYR A 634 -13.54 10.83 14.39
CA TYR A 634 -13.94 9.66 15.18
C TYR A 634 -13.00 8.47 15.01
N GLY A 635 -11.88 8.67 14.31
CA GLY A 635 -10.90 7.62 14.13
C GLY A 635 -10.13 7.33 15.43
N THR A 636 -9.52 6.15 15.48
CA THR A 636 -8.63 5.74 16.56
C THR A 636 -7.18 5.72 16.09
N TYR A 637 -6.28 6.41 16.78
CA TYR A 637 -4.88 6.59 16.38
C TYR A 637 -3.97 6.20 17.55
N ILE A 638 -3.30 5.04 17.45
CA ILE A 638 -2.53 4.45 18.54
C ILE A 638 -1.05 4.41 18.18
N PHE A 639 -0.25 5.25 18.84
CA PHE A 639 1.19 5.36 18.62
C PHE A 639 1.91 4.92 19.90
N GLN A 640 2.39 3.69 19.91
CA GLN A 640 2.93 3.09 21.12
C GLN A 640 4.29 2.43 20.92
N GLY A 641 5.23 2.71 21.81
CA GLY A 641 6.52 2.02 21.80
C GLY A 641 7.39 2.37 20.60
N ASN A 642 7.24 3.53 19.97
CA ASN A 642 8.03 3.90 18.79
C ASN A 642 9.30 4.69 19.17
N THR A 643 10.25 4.77 18.25
CA THR A 643 11.42 5.63 18.35
C THR A 643 11.49 6.57 17.15
N PHE A 644 11.41 7.86 17.41
CA PHE A 644 11.60 8.93 16.44
C PHE A 644 12.93 9.61 16.74
N ALA A 645 13.83 9.67 15.78
CA ALA A 645 15.11 10.35 15.91
C ALA A 645 15.45 11.10 14.62
N GLY A 646 16.29 12.13 14.70
CA GLY A 646 16.81 12.80 13.51
C GLY A 646 16.62 14.31 13.53
N TYR A 647 16.84 14.93 12.38
CA TYR A 647 16.66 16.37 12.15
C TYR A 647 15.51 16.61 11.15
N GLY A 648 15.19 17.88 10.89
CA GLY A 648 14.07 18.26 10.03
C GLY A 648 13.42 19.56 10.48
N ALA A 649 12.32 19.97 9.85
CA ALA A 649 11.48 21.05 10.40
C ALA A 649 10.63 20.55 11.57
N THR A 650 9.96 19.39 11.44
CA THR A 650 9.24 18.71 12.52
C THR A 650 9.43 17.19 12.52
N GLY A 651 9.32 16.56 13.69
CA GLY A 651 9.34 15.10 13.80
C GLY A 651 8.01 14.45 13.40
N ILE A 652 6.89 15.05 13.83
CA ILE A 652 5.54 14.59 13.53
C ILE A 652 4.72 15.81 13.09
N ASP A 653 4.25 15.78 11.85
CA ASP A 653 3.30 16.71 11.26
C ASP A 653 1.90 16.11 11.31
N GLU A 654 0.93 16.88 11.77
CA GLU A 654 -0.43 16.44 11.99
C GLU A 654 -1.45 17.33 11.27
N GLY A 655 -2.43 16.68 10.62
CA GLY A 655 -3.52 17.37 9.96
C GLY A 655 -4.87 16.69 10.14
N CYS A 656 -5.94 17.48 10.05
CA CYS A 656 -7.26 16.92 9.83
C CYS A 656 -7.42 16.50 8.37
N GLY A 657 -7.92 15.29 8.15
CA GLY A 657 -8.18 14.70 6.85
C GLY A 657 -9.15 15.54 6.00
N VAL A 658 -9.23 15.23 4.72
CA VAL A 658 -10.17 15.91 3.82
C VAL A 658 -11.61 15.62 4.28
N GLY A 659 -12.48 16.64 4.23
CA GLY A 659 -13.89 16.53 4.61
C GLY A 659 -14.19 16.75 6.11
N TRP A 660 -13.18 17.06 6.92
CA TRP A 660 -13.33 17.40 8.34
C TRP A 660 -12.80 18.80 8.64
N ASP A 661 -13.61 19.65 9.29
CA ASP A 661 -13.17 20.98 9.76
C ASP A 661 -12.37 20.88 11.07
N ASN A 662 -12.62 19.82 11.87
CA ASN A 662 -11.92 19.55 13.12
C ASN A 662 -11.83 18.04 13.39
N CYS A 663 -10.90 17.65 14.26
CA CYS A 663 -10.69 16.26 14.67
C CYS A 663 -10.66 16.11 16.20
N SER A 664 -11.34 17.01 16.91
CA SER A 664 -11.28 17.14 18.37
C SER A 664 -11.77 15.91 19.14
N SER A 665 -12.56 15.04 18.50
CA SER A 665 -13.11 13.82 19.09
C SER A 665 -12.33 12.56 18.74
N ALA A 666 -11.22 12.68 17.98
CA ALA A 666 -10.40 11.55 17.60
C ALA A 666 -9.81 10.89 18.84
N ASN A 667 -9.84 9.56 18.89
CA ASN A 667 -9.28 8.81 20.00
C ASN A 667 -7.80 8.53 19.74
N SER A 668 -6.95 9.35 20.32
CA SER A 668 -5.53 9.34 20.04
C SER A 668 -4.70 9.00 21.27
N VAL A 669 -3.71 8.14 21.11
CA VAL A 669 -2.83 7.63 22.16
C VAL A 669 -1.37 7.75 21.71
N PHE A 670 -0.52 8.35 22.54
CA PHE A 670 0.92 8.46 22.34
C PHE A 670 1.65 8.02 23.61
N GLU A 671 2.04 6.75 23.67
CA GLU A 671 2.59 6.15 24.90
C GLU A 671 3.86 5.34 24.66
N ASN A 672 4.74 5.27 25.67
CA ASN A 672 5.97 4.49 25.60
C ASN A 672 6.90 4.86 24.45
N ASN A 673 6.81 6.07 23.88
CA ASN A 673 7.64 6.46 22.75
C ASN A 673 8.96 7.12 23.21
N ILE A 674 9.99 7.04 22.38
CA ILE A 674 11.20 7.87 22.49
C ILE A 674 11.18 8.85 21.31
N ALA A 675 11.38 10.13 21.60
CA ALA A 675 11.56 11.17 20.60
C ALA A 675 12.87 11.92 20.87
N LEU A 676 13.84 11.79 19.97
CA LEU A 676 15.18 12.35 20.07
C LEU A 676 15.51 13.29 18.88
N GLY A 677 15.40 14.59 19.09
CA GLY A 677 15.80 15.60 18.11
C GLY A 677 17.33 15.69 18.01
N ILE A 678 17.84 15.60 16.79
CA ILE A 678 19.25 15.79 16.44
C ILE A 678 19.35 17.13 15.75
N SER A 679 20.33 17.95 16.15
CA SER A 679 20.59 19.21 15.47
C SER A 679 21.59 19.04 14.35
N TYR A 680 21.24 19.38 13.11
CA TYR A 680 22.15 19.31 11.98
C TYR A 680 22.57 20.71 11.52
N THR A 681 23.87 21.01 11.64
CA THR A 681 24.38 22.36 11.35
C THR A 681 24.36 22.74 9.88
N GLN A 682 24.26 21.75 8.98
CA GLN A 682 24.15 22.01 7.53
C GLN A 682 22.70 21.90 7.01
N TYR A 683 21.72 21.79 7.91
CA TYR A 683 20.32 21.75 7.53
C TYR A 683 19.91 23.01 6.77
N ASN A 684 19.68 22.86 5.48
CA ASN A 684 19.59 23.96 4.51
C ASN A 684 18.17 24.53 4.36
N VAL A 685 17.16 23.86 4.91
CA VAL A 685 15.74 24.23 4.83
C VAL A 685 15.24 25.05 6.04
N GLY A 686 16.10 25.27 7.05
CA GLY A 686 15.85 26.14 8.21
C GLY A 686 15.53 25.40 9.52
N ASN A 687 15.80 26.02 10.67
CA ASN A 687 15.84 25.41 12.02
C ASN A 687 16.81 24.22 12.11
N ILE A 688 18.03 24.47 12.59
CA ILE A 688 19.01 23.40 12.85
C ILE A 688 18.52 22.35 13.85
N THR A 689 17.48 22.65 14.64
CA THR A 689 16.88 21.76 15.64
C THR A 689 15.39 21.59 15.31
N PRO A 690 14.90 20.34 15.17
CA PRO A 690 13.52 20.08 14.74
C PRO A 690 12.50 20.43 15.82
N GLY A 691 11.29 20.82 15.42
CA GLY A 691 10.11 20.74 16.27
C GLY A 691 9.70 19.27 16.49
N LEU A 692 9.02 18.94 17.59
CA LEU A 692 8.50 17.59 17.76
C LEU A 692 7.15 17.42 17.06
N PHE A 693 6.20 18.28 17.41
CA PHE A 693 4.83 18.26 16.88
C PHE A 693 4.58 19.55 16.10
N PHE A 694 3.99 19.42 14.93
CA PHE A 694 3.49 20.54 14.14
C PHE A 694 2.06 20.25 13.71
N ILE A 695 1.15 21.12 14.17
CA ILE A 695 -0.26 21.03 13.85
C ILE A 695 -0.55 21.98 12.68
N ASP A 696 -1.12 21.45 11.60
CA ASP A 696 -1.73 22.29 10.57
C ASP A 696 -2.95 23.04 11.14
N THR A 697 -2.70 24.27 11.58
CA THR A 697 -3.72 25.16 12.16
C THR A 697 -4.78 25.66 11.17
N SER A 698 -4.72 25.28 9.89
CA SER A 698 -5.68 25.73 8.88
C SER A 698 -7.07 25.07 9.00
N LYS A 699 -7.18 23.96 9.74
CA LYS A 699 -8.44 23.27 10.06
C LYS A 699 -8.65 23.29 11.57
N ASP A 700 -9.67 24.02 12.02
CA ASP A 700 -9.88 24.41 13.43
C ASP A 700 -9.83 23.21 14.41
N THR A 701 -8.92 23.26 15.38
CA THR A 701 -8.90 22.47 16.64
C THR A 701 -8.61 20.95 16.52
N MET A 702 -7.37 20.57 16.84
CA MET A 702 -6.92 19.21 17.14
C MET A 702 -7.39 18.72 18.54
N PRO A 703 -7.29 17.41 18.87
CA PRO A 703 -7.73 16.85 20.15
C PRO A 703 -7.28 17.63 21.40
N PRO A 704 -8.11 17.68 22.47
CA PRO A 704 -7.96 18.59 23.61
C PRO A 704 -6.71 18.40 24.51
N ASN A 705 -5.80 17.47 24.19
CA ASN A 705 -4.58 17.20 24.95
C ASN A 705 -3.32 17.91 24.39
N SER A 706 -3.50 19.09 23.80
CA SER A 706 -2.43 20.02 23.35
C SER A 706 -1.26 19.34 22.61
N GLY A 707 -1.57 18.60 21.55
CA GLY A 707 -0.59 17.99 20.65
C GLY A 707 -1.23 17.10 19.59
N TRP A 708 -1.98 16.08 20.02
CA TRP A 708 -2.98 15.32 19.23
C TRP A 708 -3.48 14.08 20.00
N ALA A 709 -2.82 13.68 21.09
CA ALA A 709 -3.10 12.42 21.80
C ALA A 709 -3.12 12.51 23.33
N THR A 710 -3.77 11.53 23.96
CA THR A 710 -3.51 11.15 25.36
C THR A 710 -2.07 10.64 25.46
N ARG A 711 -1.28 11.29 26.31
CA ARG A 711 0.15 11.02 26.46
C ARG A 711 0.44 10.34 27.78
N ASP A 712 1.28 9.32 27.76
CA ASP A 712 1.77 8.66 28.97
C ASP A 712 3.12 7.97 28.75
N HIS A 713 4.04 8.06 29.72
CA HIS A 713 5.34 7.39 29.69
C HIS A 713 6.09 7.56 28.36
N ASN A 714 6.46 8.79 28.00
CA ASN A 714 7.29 9.08 26.82
C ASN A 714 8.63 9.70 27.22
N ILE A 715 9.65 9.56 26.37
CA ILE A 715 10.92 10.29 26.47
C ILE A 715 10.99 11.37 25.40
N TYR A 716 11.34 12.59 25.79
CA TYR A 716 11.61 13.71 24.89
C TYR A 716 13.00 14.27 25.15
N TYR A 717 13.81 14.39 24.10
CA TYR A 717 15.10 15.06 24.18
C TYR A 717 15.51 15.76 22.87
N GLY A 718 16.15 16.93 22.94
CA GLY A 718 16.85 17.54 21.79
C GLY A 718 15.98 18.31 20.79
N TRP A 719 14.78 18.74 21.18
CA TRP A 719 13.82 19.41 20.30
C TRP A 719 13.89 20.94 20.36
N LYS A 720 13.16 21.62 19.47
CA LYS A 720 13.03 23.08 19.47
C LYS A 720 12.43 23.58 20.80
N ASN A 721 12.90 24.74 21.27
CA ASN A 721 12.52 25.42 22.53
C ASN A 721 13.10 24.84 23.84
N GLY A 722 13.97 23.84 23.79
CA GLY A 722 14.68 23.32 24.96
C GLY A 722 14.93 21.83 24.83
N PRO A 723 15.56 21.17 25.82
CA PRO A 723 15.74 19.73 25.73
C PRO A 723 14.41 18.98 25.58
N CYS A 724 13.27 19.55 25.99
CA CYS A 724 11.98 18.87 26.04
C CYS A 724 10.85 19.78 25.59
N ILE A 725 9.71 19.17 25.29
CA ILE A 725 8.48 19.91 25.00
C ILE A 725 7.91 20.60 26.25
N ASP A 726 7.17 21.67 26.05
CA ASP A 726 6.47 22.36 27.14
C ASP A 726 5.39 21.45 27.76
N GLY A 727 5.26 21.48 29.09
CA GLY A 727 4.20 20.76 29.79
C GLY A 727 4.38 19.24 29.93
N VAL A 728 5.63 18.75 29.99
CA VAL A 728 5.96 17.34 30.30
C VAL A 728 5.19 16.84 31.54
N LEU A 729 4.53 15.68 31.42
CA LEU A 729 3.77 15.05 32.48
C LEU A 729 4.68 14.32 33.48
N ALA A 730 4.17 14.04 34.68
CA ALA A 730 4.95 13.39 35.73
C ALA A 730 5.43 11.97 35.38
N THR A 731 4.75 11.30 34.44
CA THR A 731 5.10 9.97 33.94
C THR A 731 6.06 10.00 32.75
N GLU A 732 6.34 11.19 32.20
CA GLU A 732 7.21 11.37 31.05
C GLU A 732 8.62 11.81 31.48
N ILE A 733 9.61 11.52 30.64
CA ILE A 733 11.03 11.75 30.93
C ILE A 733 11.59 12.81 29.98
N CYS A 734 12.14 13.84 30.59
CA CYS A 734 12.83 14.93 29.92
C CYS A 734 14.35 14.71 29.99
N ALA A 735 14.84 13.69 29.27
CA ALA A 735 16.25 13.32 29.27
C ALA A 735 16.58 12.54 27.99
N ASP A 736 17.84 12.64 27.60
CA ASP A 736 18.43 11.80 26.57
C ASP A 736 18.21 10.31 26.89
N ALA A 737 17.71 9.56 25.90
CA ALA A 737 17.42 8.14 26.01
C ALA A 737 18.66 7.26 26.17
N LYS A 738 19.85 7.74 25.78
CA LYS A 738 21.13 7.03 25.86
C LYS A 738 21.13 5.73 25.05
N PHE A 739 21.09 5.88 23.74
CA PHE A 739 21.31 4.79 22.81
C PHE A 739 22.78 4.33 22.79
N MET A 740 23.01 3.09 22.36
CA MET A 740 24.35 2.48 22.31
C MET A 740 25.17 3.17 21.22
N ASN A 741 26.34 3.72 21.56
CA ASN A 741 27.19 4.49 20.64
C ASN A 741 26.45 5.63 19.93
N GLU A 742 25.51 6.27 20.64
CA GLU A 742 24.74 7.41 20.14
C GLU A 742 25.67 8.51 19.56
N PRO A 743 25.42 9.00 18.34
CA PRO A 743 26.10 10.16 17.79
C PRO A 743 25.92 11.41 18.66
N ALA A 744 26.75 12.43 18.44
CA ALA A 744 26.53 13.71 19.09
C ALA A 744 25.18 14.30 18.63
N LEU A 745 24.39 14.84 19.57
CA LEU A 745 23.09 15.47 19.24
C LEU A 745 23.20 16.77 18.46
N THR A 746 24.42 17.23 18.20
CA THR A 746 24.69 18.23 17.18
C THR A 746 25.70 17.63 16.22
N ILE A 747 25.24 17.37 15.01
CA ILE A 747 26.06 16.83 13.93
C ILE A 747 26.36 17.92 12.91
N SER A 748 27.51 17.79 12.27
CA SER A 748 27.90 18.59 11.10
C SER A 748 28.07 17.76 9.85
N ASP A 749 27.88 16.45 9.95
CA ASP A 749 28.05 15.47 8.88
C ASP A 749 26.97 14.42 9.09
N ASP A 750 26.16 14.22 8.06
CA ASP A 750 24.99 13.36 8.14
C ASP A 750 25.34 11.88 8.14
N SER A 751 26.50 11.52 7.57
CA SER A 751 27.01 10.14 7.58
C SER A 751 27.27 9.58 8.98
N LEU A 752 27.27 10.44 10.01
CA LEU A 752 27.31 10.02 11.42
C LEU A 752 26.06 9.23 11.84
N LEU A 753 24.98 9.26 11.05
CA LEU A 753 23.74 8.54 11.29
C LEU A 753 23.67 7.16 10.59
N ASP A 754 24.57 6.85 9.65
CA ASP A 754 24.54 5.60 8.82
C ASP A 754 24.51 4.29 9.62
N ASN A 755 25.00 4.32 10.86
CA ASN A 755 25.06 3.16 11.76
C ASN A 755 24.42 3.46 13.11
N TYR A 756 23.38 4.29 13.11
CA TYR A 756 22.67 4.63 14.33
C TYR A 756 22.14 3.37 15.02
N ASN A 757 22.61 3.11 16.23
CA ASN A 757 22.23 1.92 16.98
C ASN A 757 21.19 2.27 18.04
N PHE A 758 19.93 2.02 17.71
CA PHE A 758 18.76 2.29 18.56
C PHE A 758 18.62 1.38 19.79
N ASN A 759 19.57 0.48 20.05
CA ASN A 759 19.56 -0.30 21.28
C ASN A 759 19.84 0.61 22.48
N LEU A 760 19.07 0.43 23.56
CA LEU A 760 19.26 1.19 24.79
C LEU A 760 20.50 0.74 25.57
N THR A 761 21.23 1.70 26.13
CA THR A 761 22.30 1.40 27.09
C THR A 761 21.71 0.94 28.44
N THR A 762 22.52 0.24 29.26
CA THR A 762 22.10 -0.20 30.60
C THR A 762 21.81 0.94 31.58
N ILE A 763 22.28 2.15 31.28
CA ILE A 763 22.04 3.38 32.07
C ILE A 763 20.85 4.21 31.55
N SER A 764 20.24 3.79 30.44
CA SER A 764 19.05 4.45 29.88
C SER A 764 17.93 4.52 30.90
N GLN A 765 17.25 5.66 30.96
CA GLN A 765 16.04 5.83 31.76
C GLN A 765 14.80 5.24 31.10
N ALA A 766 14.87 4.88 29.81
CA ALA A 766 13.79 4.20 29.08
C ALA A 766 13.61 2.74 29.50
N LYS A 767 14.61 2.16 30.15
CA LYS A 767 14.63 0.75 30.52
C LYS A 767 13.51 0.41 31.51
N TYR A 768 12.62 -0.51 31.13
CA TYR A 768 11.52 -1.04 31.97
C TYR A 768 10.72 0.05 32.69
N SER A 769 10.56 1.20 32.03
CA SER A 769 9.94 2.40 32.60
C SER A 769 8.66 2.79 31.87
N GLY A 770 8.22 1.99 30.91
CA GLY A 770 6.96 2.21 30.20
C GLY A 770 5.73 1.80 31.02
N THR A 771 4.56 2.02 30.45
CA THR A 771 3.29 1.47 30.93
C THR A 771 2.94 0.18 30.21
N TYR A 772 2.07 -0.64 30.81
CA TYR A 772 1.61 -1.89 30.20
C TYR A 772 0.79 -1.62 28.93
N ILE A 773 1.12 -2.30 27.84
CA ILE A 773 0.34 -2.30 26.60
C ILE A 773 -0.23 -3.72 26.42
N SER A 774 -1.54 -3.82 26.24
CA SER A 774 -2.27 -5.10 26.23
C SER A 774 -1.98 -6.00 25.03
N ALA A 775 -1.35 -5.47 23.98
CA ALA A 775 -1.12 -6.13 22.70
C ALA A 775 0.29 -5.85 22.19
N THR A 776 1.32 -6.28 22.93
CA THR A 776 2.72 -6.17 22.46
C THR A 776 3.16 -7.43 21.74
N SER A 777 3.36 -7.32 20.43
CA SER A 777 4.24 -8.23 19.69
C SER A 777 5.68 -8.10 20.21
N PRO A 778 6.55 -9.10 19.97
CA PRO A 778 7.99 -8.90 20.07
C PRO A 778 8.42 -7.66 19.27
N ASP A 779 9.49 -7.00 19.72
CA ASP A 779 10.08 -5.90 18.95
C ASP A 779 10.69 -6.38 17.63
N GLN A 780 11.21 -5.44 16.84
CA GLN A 780 11.88 -5.70 15.55
C GLN A 780 13.02 -6.73 15.63
N ASN A 781 13.66 -6.91 16.80
CA ASN A 781 14.72 -7.91 16.99
C ASN A 781 14.17 -9.28 17.41
N GLY A 782 12.84 -9.46 17.42
CA GLY A 782 12.16 -10.64 17.94
C GLY A 782 12.20 -10.75 19.46
N THR A 783 12.54 -9.66 20.18
CA THR A 783 12.62 -9.67 21.65
C THR A 783 11.25 -9.42 22.26
N ALA A 784 10.81 -10.31 23.14
CA ALA A 784 9.56 -10.13 23.87
C ALA A 784 9.63 -8.88 24.77
N ARG A 785 8.61 -8.02 24.65
CA ARG A 785 8.47 -6.81 25.47
C ARG A 785 8.25 -7.17 26.95
N ALA A 786 8.98 -6.53 27.84
CA ALA A 786 8.83 -6.72 29.28
C ALA A 786 7.52 -6.10 29.80
N ASN A 787 7.20 -6.34 31.07
CA ASN A 787 6.08 -5.69 31.75
C ASN A 787 6.50 -5.18 33.15
N PRO A 788 6.68 -3.85 33.32
CA PRO A 788 6.55 -2.80 32.30
C PRO A 788 7.61 -2.93 31.18
N PRO A 789 7.29 -2.57 29.92
CA PRO A 789 8.25 -2.60 28.82
C PRO A 789 9.28 -1.47 28.95
N SER A 790 10.38 -1.55 28.22
CA SER A 790 11.16 -0.33 27.95
C SER A 790 10.36 0.63 27.07
N MET A 791 10.58 1.94 27.18
CA MET A 791 10.09 2.92 26.20
C MET A 791 10.92 2.83 24.91
N GLY A 792 10.33 3.14 23.77
CA GLY A 792 10.95 3.07 22.45
C GLY A 792 10.73 1.74 21.72
N ALA A 793 11.18 1.69 20.47
CA ALA A 793 10.97 0.58 19.53
C ALA A 793 11.55 -0.75 20.01
N LEU A 794 12.70 -0.70 20.67
CA LEU A 794 13.46 -1.88 21.05
C LEU A 794 13.44 -2.11 22.57
N GLU A 795 13.26 -3.36 22.96
CA GLU A 795 13.40 -3.81 24.34
C GLU A 795 14.89 -3.97 24.70
N ILE A 796 15.26 -3.66 25.93
CA ILE A 796 16.65 -3.85 26.35
C ILE A 796 16.97 -5.34 26.54
N ILE A 797 18.04 -5.80 25.88
CA ILE A 797 18.58 -7.14 26.08
C ILE A 797 19.73 -7.06 27.10
N ILE A 798 19.48 -7.45 28.35
CA ILE A 798 20.55 -7.61 29.35
C ILE A 798 21.19 -8.98 29.14
N ASP A 799 22.49 -8.98 28.81
CA ASP A 799 23.28 -10.14 28.35
C ASP A 799 23.57 -11.21 29.44
N THR A 800 22.58 -11.57 30.24
CA THR A 800 22.70 -12.63 31.27
C THR A 800 22.14 -13.99 30.86
N LEU A 801 21.55 -14.14 29.65
CA LEU A 801 20.87 -15.38 29.24
C LEU A 801 21.26 -15.92 27.85
N ARG A 802 22.21 -15.33 27.12
CA ARG A 802 22.65 -15.85 25.81
C ARG A 802 23.47 -17.15 25.85
N HIS A 803 23.76 -17.70 27.02
CA HIS A 803 24.49 -18.97 27.12
C HIS A 803 23.64 -20.25 26.98
N ILE A 804 22.32 -20.18 26.76
CA ILE A 804 21.48 -21.40 26.68
C ILE A 804 20.83 -21.64 25.31
N PHE A 805 20.80 -20.67 24.39
CA PHE A 805 20.26 -20.89 23.04
C PHE A 805 21.15 -20.26 21.95
N SER A 806 22.39 -20.73 21.82
CA SER A 806 23.17 -20.54 20.60
C SER A 806 22.75 -21.62 19.59
N GLY A 807 21.93 -21.24 18.60
CA GLY A 807 21.56 -22.16 17.54
C GLY A 807 20.57 -21.65 16.48
N SER A 808 20.77 -20.46 15.91
CA SER A 808 20.43 -20.16 14.49
C SER A 808 20.72 -18.69 14.12
N SER A 809 21.70 -18.53 13.22
CA SER A 809 21.90 -17.46 12.21
C SER A 809 21.65 -16.00 12.58
N ALA A 810 22.74 -15.33 12.99
CA ALA A 810 22.96 -13.93 12.65
C ALA A 810 23.42 -13.84 11.18
N ILE A 811 22.75 -13.02 10.36
CA ILE A 811 23.31 -12.54 9.10
C ILE A 811 24.31 -11.45 9.46
N SER A 812 25.53 -11.86 9.78
CA SER A 812 26.70 -10.99 9.73
C SER A 812 27.29 -11.10 8.32
N GLY A 813 27.01 -10.12 7.48
CA GLY A 813 27.76 -9.92 6.24
C GLY A 813 29.18 -9.49 6.59
N SER A 814 30.11 -10.43 6.66
CA SER A 814 31.54 -10.13 6.66
C SER A 814 32.09 -10.31 5.25
N GLY A 815 32.45 -9.19 4.62
CA GLY A 815 33.19 -9.13 3.37
C GLY A 815 34.25 -8.03 3.43
N SER A 816 35.26 -8.26 4.26
CA SER A 816 36.63 -7.70 4.29
C SER A 816 36.94 -6.37 3.57
N ILE A 817 37.37 -5.42 4.40
CA ILE A 817 38.30 -4.32 4.08
C ILE A 817 39.54 -4.84 3.33
N ASN A 818 39.75 -4.32 2.13
CA ASN A 818 41.00 -3.69 1.71
C ASN A 818 40.72 -2.63 0.64
#